data_AF-A0A1Y2SU86-F1
#
_entry.id   AF-A0A1Y2SU86-F1
#
_cell.length_a   1.000
_cell.length_b   1.000
_cell.length_c   1.000
_cell.angle_alpha   90.00
_cell.angle_beta   90.00
_cell.angle_gamma   90.00
#
_symmetry.space_group_name_H-M   'P 1'
#
loop_
_entity.id
_entity.type
_entity.pdbx_description
1 polymer ?
#
loop_
_entity_poly.entity_id
_entity_poly.type
_entity_poly.pdbx_seq_one_letter_code
_entity_poly.pdbx_strand_id
1 'polypeptide(L)'
;MHLIYEVTVFTQEKLKNGLAKLISEETKIITLEDVYDFSISQNHTTSTPTVIKLKSENLAYIVYTSGSTGKPKGVLIEHRSVVNQILWLMSSGYLGEDKTIIHKTPIGFDAAQWEMLSISSGTKLVVSNFGVDKNVFDLINKIVSNKVTLLQCVPTLLQALVNKQQFSECTSLTHILCGAESLTKKLVQQCLDILTNCMLVNLYGPAECTCNASFYEVTQANLHVGENVGVPIGIPVDNTKFYILDDSGLPVSDGNIGEICVSGVQIARGYLNQGDLTSEHFIEYPIGDNFEPIRVYRTGDLAYLGSEGVYHFAGRSDTQVKIKGMRVELEEIKVVLESLDVVESAAVLVNEGRYGRKSLAVCIQINPNKNIFQEKINRDELVSFFKQKLSELIPDYMVPSVFVFVDSMPHTVNGKIDMRKIKTLIDERNVEELIAPRNSTEEAILEIWESALGIEAISVTDDFFNLGGDSLSAVDMILSINARFNTKLPLHIIFTAPKIEKIAGIIDRGLTEKSSRLVCLQPSGTKPPIFCWPGLGGYPINLKVLAEKMTSERPFYGIQAFGINEDEIPYSSLEEMVSADIAEIRKIQKEGPYYFLGYSFGCNLAFEAAFQLEEMGEKVKQIVLLAPGMLKGLPTTNLSDEYDNKELITLLFTVFSRNVDDPDLHECLETSCDETSFVKFVCQKYSISNPELVKRISKVVIESRRISRERNRETQKSITTPTYIFSALNDEFSVFEKNIDCFRGGREIIKLNVAHFDFLMEPGVNNLVSLIAKHVPSL
;
A
#
# COMPACT_ATOMS: atom_id res chain seq x y z
N MET A 1 19.94 -30.14 -4.07
CA MET A 1 19.25 -31.45 -4.20
C MET A 1 18.01 -31.33 -3.34
N HIS A 2 16.81 -31.22 -3.95
CA HIS A 2 15.43 -31.32 -3.42
C HIS A 2 15.21 -31.15 -1.90
N LEU A 3 14.31 -30.35 -1.33
CA LEU A 3 12.96 -29.86 -1.65
C LEU A 3 12.58 -29.00 -0.43
N ILE A 4 12.02 -27.79 -0.57
CA ILE A 4 11.00 -27.31 0.38
C ILE A 4 9.99 -26.50 -0.43
N TYR A 5 9.14 -27.22 -1.18
CA TYR A 5 7.80 -26.71 -1.33
C TYR A 5 7.10 -27.13 -0.04
N GLU A 6 6.82 -26.21 0.88
CA GLU A 6 5.73 -26.44 1.83
C GLU A 6 4.45 -26.45 0.99
N VAL A 7 4.19 -27.60 0.37
CA VAL A 7 2.93 -27.84 -0.31
C VAL A 7 1.91 -28.00 0.80
N THR A 8 1.03 -27.02 0.91
CA THR A 8 -0.11 -27.12 1.82
C THR A 8 -1.30 -27.63 1.03
N VAL A 9 -1.85 -28.77 1.44
CA VAL A 9 -3.06 -29.33 0.84
C VAL A 9 -4.23 -29.08 1.77
N PHE A 10 -5.17 -28.26 1.30
CA PHE A 10 -6.44 -28.03 1.98
C PHE A 10 -7.43 -29.15 1.66
N THR A 11 -8.00 -29.78 2.69
CA THR A 11 -8.91 -30.93 2.49
C THR A 11 -9.98 -31.06 3.58
N GLN A 12 -10.88 -32.04 3.42
CA GLN A 12 -11.85 -32.42 4.45
C GLN A 12 -11.22 -33.41 5.43
N GLU A 13 -11.57 -33.34 6.71
CA GLU A 13 -11.01 -34.20 7.77
C GLU A 13 -11.01 -35.70 7.41
N LYS A 14 -12.10 -36.18 6.81
CA LYS A 14 -12.23 -37.58 6.38
C LYS A 14 -11.17 -38.04 5.36
N LEU A 15 -10.55 -37.11 4.64
CA LEU A 15 -9.55 -37.37 3.60
C LEU A 15 -8.11 -37.22 4.12
N LYS A 16 -7.91 -36.58 5.29
CA LYS A 16 -6.59 -36.27 5.86
C LYS A 16 -5.69 -37.51 5.93
N ASN A 17 -6.17 -38.58 6.55
CA ASN A 17 -5.42 -39.84 6.70
C ASN A 17 -5.18 -40.59 5.39
N GLY A 18 -6.05 -40.40 4.39
CA GLY A 18 -5.88 -40.98 3.06
C GLY A 18 -4.82 -40.25 2.26
N LEU A 19 -4.88 -38.92 2.25
CA LEU A 19 -3.93 -38.04 1.56
C LEU A 19 -2.55 -38.09 2.21
N ALA A 20 -2.47 -38.17 3.54
CA ALA A 20 -1.21 -38.32 4.26
C ALA A 20 -0.42 -39.57 3.85
N LYS A 21 -1.09 -40.60 3.33
CA LYS A 21 -0.44 -41.83 2.82
C LYS A 21 0.01 -41.72 1.36
N LEU A 22 -0.51 -40.75 0.63
CA LEU A 22 -0.33 -40.59 -0.82
C LEU A 22 0.64 -39.46 -1.17
N ILE A 23 0.95 -38.58 -0.22
CA ILE A 23 1.74 -37.37 -0.42
C ILE A 23 2.99 -37.43 0.47
N SER A 24 4.04 -36.70 0.06
CA SER A 24 5.31 -36.58 0.81
C SER A 24 5.08 -36.19 2.27
N GLU A 25 5.90 -36.73 3.19
CA GLU A 25 5.89 -36.37 4.62
C GLU A 25 6.18 -34.87 4.86
N GLU A 26 6.81 -34.19 3.90
CA GLU A 26 7.10 -32.76 3.95
C GLU A 26 5.90 -31.87 3.57
N THR A 27 4.78 -32.46 3.11
CA THR A 27 3.56 -31.74 2.74
C THR A 27 2.64 -31.57 3.95
N LYS A 28 2.32 -30.31 4.28
CA LYS A 28 1.37 -30.00 5.35
C LYS A 28 -0.05 -30.18 4.85
N ILE A 29 -0.80 -31.11 5.44
CA ILE A 29 -2.23 -31.26 5.16
C ILE A 29 -3.00 -30.47 6.20
N ILE A 30 -3.74 -29.46 5.75
CA ILE A 30 -4.57 -28.61 6.60
C ILE A 30 -6.04 -28.91 6.29
N THR A 31 -6.83 -29.17 7.33
CA THR A 31 -8.28 -29.32 7.20
C THR A 31 -9.00 -28.04 7.57
N LEU A 32 -10.27 -27.95 7.19
CA LEU A 32 -11.10 -26.80 7.59
C LEU A 32 -11.21 -26.72 9.12
N GLU A 33 -11.24 -27.87 9.79
CA GLU A 33 -11.18 -27.98 11.25
C GLU A 33 -9.84 -27.47 11.81
N ASP A 34 -8.70 -27.82 11.20
CA ASP A 34 -7.38 -27.29 11.61
C ASP A 34 -7.34 -25.75 11.52
N VAL A 35 -7.95 -25.15 10.49
CA VAL A 35 -8.08 -23.69 10.37
C VAL A 35 -9.05 -23.12 11.39
N TYR A 36 -10.15 -23.81 11.64
CA TYR A 36 -11.14 -23.38 12.61
C TYR A 36 -10.54 -23.35 14.03
N ASP A 37 -9.83 -24.41 14.41
CA ASP A 37 -9.12 -24.50 15.70
C ASP A 37 -8.01 -23.44 15.80
N PHE A 38 -7.28 -23.19 14.72
CA PHE A 38 -6.31 -22.09 14.65
C PHE A 38 -7.01 -20.73 14.84
N SER A 39 -8.14 -20.49 14.19
CA SER A 39 -8.89 -19.23 14.31
C SER A 39 -9.46 -19.01 15.71
N ILE A 40 -9.94 -20.07 16.39
CA ILE A 40 -10.38 -20.04 17.78
C ILE A 40 -9.21 -19.78 18.72
N SER A 41 -8.03 -20.36 18.44
CA SER A 41 -6.84 -20.14 19.26
C SER A 41 -6.33 -18.70 19.21
N GLN A 42 -6.64 -17.96 18.14
CA GLN A 42 -6.22 -16.56 17.93
C GLN A 42 -7.27 -15.52 18.39
N ASN A 43 -8.54 -15.90 18.54
CA ASN A 43 -9.62 -14.99 18.95
C ASN A 43 -10.42 -15.56 20.15
N HIS A 44 -10.50 -14.82 21.25
CA HIS A 44 -11.32 -15.14 22.43
C HIS A 44 -12.84 -15.05 22.16
N THR A 45 -13.38 -15.91 21.30
CA THR A 45 -14.83 -16.15 21.20
C THR A 45 -15.10 -17.65 21.12
N THR A 46 -15.61 -18.20 22.22
CA THR A 46 -15.92 -19.63 22.42
C THR A 46 -17.28 -20.07 21.87
N SER A 47 -18.05 -19.17 21.25
CA SER A 47 -19.31 -19.56 20.62
C SER A 47 -19.03 -20.07 19.21
N THR A 48 -19.04 -21.38 19.04
CA THR A 48 -19.20 -22.01 17.72
C THR A 48 -20.47 -21.40 17.11
N PRO A 49 -20.41 -20.65 15.98
CA PRO A 49 -21.62 -20.24 15.30
C PRO A 49 -22.35 -21.53 14.95
N THR A 50 -23.52 -21.75 15.56
CA THR A 50 -24.31 -22.93 15.24
C THR A 50 -24.92 -22.70 13.86
N VAL A 51 -24.17 -22.97 12.80
CA VAL A 51 -24.69 -22.84 11.43
C VAL A 51 -25.53 -24.08 11.14
N ILE A 52 -26.77 -24.07 11.63
CA ILE A 52 -27.73 -25.13 11.37
C ILE A 52 -28.12 -25.05 9.89
N LYS A 53 -27.64 -26.02 9.09
CA LYS A 53 -27.96 -26.24 7.66
C LYS A 53 -27.70 -25.04 6.75
N LEU A 54 -26.44 -24.84 6.35
CA LEU A 54 -26.06 -23.95 5.24
C LEU A 54 -26.89 -24.29 3.98
N LYS A 55 -27.52 -23.27 3.40
CA LYS A 55 -28.20 -23.29 2.11
C LYS A 55 -27.48 -22.35 1.13
N SER A 56 -27.71 -22.55 -0.16
CA SER A 56 -27.07 -21.77 -1.22
C SER A 56 -27.50 -20.30 -1.21
N GLU A 57 -28.67 -19.98 -0.65
CA GLU A 57 -29.15 -18.61 -0.46
C GLU A 57 -28.54 -17.93 0.76
N ASN A 58 -27.78 -18.61 1.62
CA ASN A 58 -27.12 -17.93 2.74
C ASN A 58 -26.03 -16.97 2.24
N LEU A 59 -25.72 -15.94 3.04
CA LEU A 59 -24.69 -14.96 2.70
C LEU A 59 -23.31 -15.61 2.77
N ALA A 60 -22.52 -15.42 1.71
CA ALA A 60 -21.12 -15.80 1.65
C ALA A 60 -20.23 -14.68 2.23
N TYR A 61 -20.48 -13.43 1.82
CA TYR A 61 -19.74 -12.27 2.31
C TYR A 61 -20.54 -10.97 2.14
N ILE A 62 -20.02 -9.91 2.77
CA ILE A 62 -20.51 -8.54 2.60
C ILE A 62 -19.31 -7.70 2.16
N VAL A 63 -19.43 -7.04 1.01
CA VAL A 63 -18.41 -6.11 0.51
C VAL A 63 -18.95 -4.69 0.56
N TYR A 64 -18.19 -3.77 1.16
CA TYR A 64 -18.59 -2.36 1.22
C TYR A 64 -18.09 -1.62 -0.01
N THR A 65 -18.98 -0.80 -0.58
CA THR A 65 -18.69 0.10 -1.70
C THR A 65 -19.11 1.51 -1.35
N SER A 66 -18.57 2.48 -2.06
CA SER A 66 -18.98 3.88 -1.97
C SER A 66 -20.45 4.05 -2.41
N GLY A 67 -21.20 4.87 -1.68
CA GLY A 67 -22.64 5.06 -1.90
C GLY A 67 -22.96 6.44 -2.44
N SER A 68 -23.97 6.54 -3.31
CA SER A 68 -24.43 7.80 -3.92
C SER A 68 -24.91 8.85 -2.90
N THR A 69 -25.23 8.42 -1.67
CA THR A 69 -25.64 9.27 -0.55
C THR A 69 -24.47 9.74 0.33
N GLY A 70 -23.22 9.41 -0.04
CA GLY A 70 -22.02 9.72 0.73
C GLY A 70 -21.75 8.80 1.92
N LYS A 71 -22.52 7.71 2.09
CA LYS A 71 -22.26 6.67 3.08
C LYS A 71 -21.93 5.34 2.40
N PRO A 72 -20.94 4.57 2.88
CA PRO A 72 -20.65 3.24 2.34
C PRO A 72 -21.88 2.32 2.40
N LYS A 73 -22.10 1.55 1.34
CA LYS A 73 -23.17 0.55 1.21
C LYS A 73 -22.58 -0.85 1.21
N GLY A 74 -23.05 -1.70 2.11
CA GLY A 74 -22.64 -3.10 2.22
C GLY A 74 -23.46 -3.99 1.29
N VAL A 75 -22.85 -4.54 0.25
CA VAL A 75 -23.49 -5.43 -0.73
C VAL A 75 -23.55 -6.85 -0.18
N LEU A 76 -24.76 -7.44 -0.14
CA LEU A 76 -25.03 -8.75 0.43
C LEU A 76 -24.91 -9.86 -0.64
N ILE A 77 -23.81 -10.61 -0.63
CA ILE A 77 -23.54 -11.67 -1.62
C ILE A 77 -23.87 -13.06 -1.07
N GLU A 78 -24.56 -13.88 -1.87
CA GLU A 78 -24.99 -15.23 -1.50
C GLU A 78 -24.05 -16.31 -2.04
N HIS A 79 -24.00 -17.46 -1.35
CA HIS A 79 -23.17 -18.60 -1.77
C HIS A 79 -23.43 -19.05 -3.20
N ARG A 80 -24.70 -19.09 -3.66
CA ARG A 80 -25.05 -19.50 -5.02
C ARG A 80 -24.38 -18.66 -6.10
N SER A 81 -24.23 -17.35 -5.89
CA SER A 81 -23.61 -16.42 -6.83
C SER A 81 -22.09 -16.65 -6.89
N VAL A 82 -21.46 -16.84 -5.73
CA VAL A 82 -20.04 -17.17 -5.63
C VAL A 82 -19.72 -18.50 -6.29
N VAL A 83 -20.54 -19.53 -6.06
CA VAL A 83 -20.37 -20.85 -6.69
C VAL A 83 -20.55 -20.76 -8.21
N ASN A 84 -21.55 -20.00 -8.68
CA ASN A 84 -21.74 -19.75 -10.10
C ASN A 84 -20.49 -19.10 -10.74
N GLN A 85 -19.91 -18.10 -10.07
CA GLN A 85 -18.69 -17.42 -10.52
C GLN A 85 -17.51 -18.39 -10.67
N ILE A 86 -17.27 -19.26 -9.67
CA ILE A 86 -16.17 -20.24 -9.72
C ILE A 86 -16.42 -21.28 -10.81
N LEU A 87 -17.65 -21.79 -10.95
CA LEU A 87 -17.98 -22.78 -11.98
C LEU A 87 -17.82 -22.22 -13.39
N TRP A 88 -18.20 -20.96 -13.61
CA TRP A 88 -17.95 -20.25 -14.87
C TRP A 88 -16.46 -20.10 -15.16
N LEU A 89 -15.67 -19.65 -14.17
CA LEU A 89 -14.21 -19.55 -14.32
C LEU A 89 -13.55 -20.91 -14.66
N MET A 90 -14.08 -22.01 -14.13
CA MET A 90 -13.63 -23.37 -14.46
C MET A 90 -14.07 -23.79 -15.87
N SER A 91 -15.33 -23.56 -16.24
CA SER A 91 -15.87 -23.98 -17.54
C SER A 91 -15.22 -23.20 -18.69
N SER A 92 -14.85 -21.95 -18.47
CA SER A 92 -14.05 -21.11 -19.39
C SER A 92 -12.57 -21.46 -19.41
N GLY A 93 -12.10 -22.40 -18.57
CA GLY A 93 -10.71 -22.84 -18.54
C GLY A 93 -9.72 -21.87 -17.91
N TYR A 94 -10.20 -20.84 -17.19
CA TYR A 94 -9.35 -19.89 -16.48
C TYR A 94 -8.84 -20.45 -15.15
N LEU A 95 -9.63 -21.33 -14.52
CA LEU A 95 -9.27 -22.04 -13.28
C LEU A 95 -9.28 -23.56 -13.50
N GLY A 96 -8.40 -24.29 -12.78
CA GLY A 96 -8.24 -25.73 -12.91
C GLY A 96 -6.94 -26.26 -12.31
N GLU A 97 -6.75 -27.57 -12.32
CA GLU A 97 -5.58 -28.26 -11.73
C GLU A 97 -4.24 -27.87 -12.39
N ASP A 98 -4.26 -27.42 -13.64
CA ASP A 98 -3.10 -26.96 -14.40
C ASP A 98 -2.84 -25.44 -14.23
N LYS A 99 -3.64 -24.75 -13.41
CA LYS A 99 -3.57 -23.30 -13.24
C LYS A 99 -2.84 -22.89 -11.98
N THR A 100 -2.13 -21.77 -12.07
CA THR A 100 -1.51 -21.08 -10.93
C THR A 100 -1.93 -19.62 -10.97
N ILE A 101 -2.56 -19.14 -9.91
CA ILE A 101 -2.98 -17.75 -9.75
C ILE A 101 -2.27 -17.12 -8.55
N ILE A 102 -1.97 -15.83 -8.64
CA ILE A 102 -1.44 -15.05 -7.52
C ILE A 102 -2.58 -14.30 -6.81
N HIS A 103 -2.71 -14.52 -5.50
CA HIS A 103 -3.55 -13.70 -4.65
C HIS A 103 -2.78 -12.44 -4.24
N LYS A 104 -3.19 -11.31 -4.78
CA LYS A 104 -2.61 -9.98 -4.52
C LYS A 104 -3.66 -8.93 -4.22
N THR A 105 -4.90 -9.17 -4.63
CA THR A 105 -5.96 -8.17 -4.57
C THR A 105 -6.40 -8.02 -3.10
N PRO A 106 -6.47 -6.80 -2.56
CA PRO A 106 -6.87 -6.62 -1.16
C PRO A 106 -8.25 -7.22 -0.88
N ILE A 107 -8.41 -7.89 0.25
CA ILE A 107 -9.64 -8.61 0.63
C ILE A 107 -10.90 -7.74 0.69
N GLY A 108 -10.73 -6.42 0.77
CA GLY A 108 -11.83 -5.45 0.71
C GLY A 108 -12.46 -5.31 -0.69
N PHE A 109 -11.85 -5.88 -1.74
CA PHE A 109 -12.43 -5.96 -3.07
C PHE A 109 -13.05 -7.33 -3.31
N ASP A 110 -14.15 -7.36 -4.04
CA ASP A 110 -14.83 -8.59 -4.44
C ASP A 110 -13.98 -9.48 -5.37
N ALA A 111 -13.08 -8.90 -6.17
CA ALA A 111 -12.11 -9.66 -6.98
C ALA A 111 -11.17 -10.55 -6.15
N ALA A 112 -10.84 -10.13 -4.92
CA ALA A 112 -10.06 -10.95 -3.99
C ALA A 112 -10.77 -12.26 -3.63
N GLN A 113 -12.11 -12.25 -3.62
CA GLN A 113 -12.90 -13.40 -3.19
C GLN A 113 -12.72 -14.58 -4.13
N TRP A 114 -12.77 -14.36 -5.45
CA TRP A 114 -12.58 -15.45 -6.40
C TRP A 114 -11.10 -15.82 -6.59
N GLU A 115 -10.16 -14.91 -6.38
CA GLU A 115 -8.73 -15.26 -6.26
C GLU A 115 -8.52 -16.27 -5.12
N MET A 116 -9.01 -15.96 -3.92
CA MET A 116 -8.86 -16.85 -2.76
C MET A 116 -9.60 -18.19 -2.95
N LEU A 117 -10.82 -18.14 -3.50
CA LEU A 117 -11.65 -19.33 -3.69
C LEU A 117 -11.25 -20.17 -4.89
N SER A 118 -10.26 -19.75 -5.69
CA SER A 118 -9.73 -20.54 -6.81
C SER A 118 -9.23 -21.93 -6.39
N ILE A 119 -8.78 -22.07 -5.13
CA ILE A 119 -8.34 -23.35 -4.58
C ILE A 119 -9.43 -24.42 -4.62
N SER A 120 -10.71 -24.02 -4.62
CA SER A 120 -11.85 -24.94 -4.73
C SER A 120 -11.96 -25.63 -6.09
N SER A 121 -11.24 -25.14 -7.10
CA SER A 121 -11.17 -25.73 -8.44
C SER A 121 -9.91 -26.59 -8.68
N GLY A 122 -9.08 -26.79 -7.66
CA GLY A 122 -7.75 -27.41 -7.81
C GLY A 122 -6.65 -26.45 -8.30
N THR A 123 -6.96 -25.16 -8.50
CA THR A 123 -5.95 -24.15 -8.89
C THR A 123 -4.93 -23.92 -7.78
N LYS A 124 -3.64 -23.87 -8.13
CA LYS A 124 -2.58 -23.46 -7.21
C LYS A 124 -2.69 -21.96 -6.90
N LEU A 125 -2.79 -21.61 -5.62
CA LEU A 125 -2.82 -20.22 -5.16
C LEU A 125 -1.46 -19.79 -4.59
N VAL A 126 -0.86 -18.75 -5.18
CA VAL A 126 0.36 -18.10 -4.68
C VAL A 126 -0.07 -16.90 -3.84
N VAL A 127 0.09 -16.95 -2.52
CA VAL A 127 -0.27 -15.85 -1.64
C VAL A 127 0.86 -14.83 -1.59
N SER A 128 0.53 -13.56 -1.82
CA SER A 128 1.49 -12.46 -1.76
C SER A 128 1.21 -11.51 -0.60
N ASN A 129 2.26 -10.86 -0.09
CA ASN A 129 2.16 -9.72 0.83
C ASN A 129 1.29 -8.59 0.25
N PHE A 130 0.62 -7.88 1.16
CA PHE A 130 -0.15 -6.68 0.84
C PHE A 130 0.70 -5.64 0.10
N GLY A 131 0.15 -5.07 -0.97
CA GLY A 131 0.82 -4.00 -1.72
C GLY A 131 1.89 -4.46 -2.72
N VAL A 132 2.03 -5.76 -2.99
CA VAL A 132 2.93 -6.27 -4.03
C VAL A 132 2.68 -5.65 -5.40
N ASP A 133 1.43 -5.27 -5.68
CA ASP A 133 1.00 -4.60 -6.89
C ASP A 133 1.49 -3.15 -6.99
N LYS A 134 1.90 -2.55 -5.87
CA LYS A 134 2.56 -1.24 -5.84
C LYS A 134 4.01 -1.34 -6.28
N ASN A 135 4.66 -2.49 -6.09
CA ASN A 135 5.97 -2.79 -6.63
C ASN A 135 5.87 -3.78 -7.81
N VAL A 136 5.73 -3.22 -9.00
CA VAL A 136 5.57 -3.98 -10.26
C VAL A 136 6.72 -4.99 -10.48
N PHE A 137 7.93 -4.68 -10.02
CA PHE A 137 9.08 -5.58 -10.16
C PHE A 137 8.94 -6.84 -9.30
N ASP A 138 8.53 -6.68 -8.03
CA ASP A 138 8.27 -7.82 -7.13
C ASP A 138 7.14 -8.70 -7.66
N LEU A 139 6.11 -8.08 -8.25
CA LEU A 139 5.02 -8.80 -8.88
C LEU A 139 5.51 -9.64 -10.07
N ILE A 140 6.33 -9.07 -10.96
CA ILE A 140 6.95 -9.80 -12.08
C ILE A 140 7.79 -10.97 -11.57
N ASN A 141 8.64 -10.75 -10.56
CA ASN A 141 9.48 -11.80 -9.99
C ASN A 141 8.67 -12.95 -9.42
N LYS A 142 7.56 -12.66 -8.73
CA LYS A 142 6.65 -13.69 -8.21
C LYS A 142 5.94 -14.45 -9.32
N ILE A 143 5.52 -13.76 -10.38
CA ILE A 143 4.91 -14.39 -11.57
C ILE A 143 5.90 -15.39 -12.19
N VAL A 144 7.14 -14.96 -12.42
CA VAL A 144 8.19 -15.79 -13.02
C VAL A 144 8.57 -16.97 -12.12
N SER A 145 8.89 -16.72 -10.85
CA SER A 145 9.39 -17.75 -9.92
C SER A 145 8.35 -18.82 -9.62
N ASN A 146 7.06 -18.44 -9.54
CA ASN A 146 5.98 -19.38 -9.25
C ASN A 146 5.30 -19.95 -10.50
N LYS A 147 5.73 -19.53 -11.69
CA LYS A 147 5.12 -19.89 -12.98
C LYS A 147 3.62 -19.61 -12.99
N VAL A 148 3.24 -18.41 -12.56
CA VAL A 148 1.84 -17.98 -12.51
C VAL A 148 1.27 -18.01 -13.92
N THR A 149 0.14 -18.69 -14.12
CA THR A 149 -0.50 -18.87 -15.42
C THR A 149 -1.69 -17.94 -15.65
N LEU A 150 -2.27 -17.44 -14.57
CA LEU A 150 -3.40 -16.52 -14.56
C LEU A 150 -3.10 -15.31 -13.67
N LEU A 151 -3.26 -14.10 -14.22
CA LEU A 151 -3.22 -12.85 -13.48
C LEU A 151 -4.56 -12.10 -13.60
N GLN A 152 -5.20 -11.80 -12.48
CA GLN A 152 -6.27 -10.80 -12.43
C GLN A 152 -5.66 -9.42 -12.19
N CYS A 153 -6.04 -8.38 -12.92
CA CYS A 153 -5.62 -7.02 -12.61
C CYS A 153 -6.59 -5.96 -13.13
N VAL A 154 -6.32 -4.69 -12.82
CA VAL A 154 -6.98 -3.55 -13.45
C VAL A 154 -6.12 -3.02 -14.60
N PRO A 155 -6.68 -2.40 -15.64
CA PRO A 155 -5.93 -1.81 -16.75
C PRO A 155 -4.76 -0.91 -16.32
N THR A 156 -4.92 -0.10 -15.27
CA THR A 156 -3.83 0.72 -14.71
C THR A 156 -2.61 -0.13 -14.28
N LEU A 157 -2.82 -1.25 -13.60
CA LEU A 157 -1.73 -2.15 -13.20
C LEU A 157 -1.14 -2.87 -14.41
N LEU A 158 -1.96 -3.28 -15.37
CA LEU A 158 -1.48 -3.86 -16.62
C LEU A 158 -0.58 -2.89 -17.39
N GLN A 159 -0.96 -1.61 -17.48
CA GLN A 159 -0.11 -0.59 -18.12
C GLN A 159 1.24 -0.46 -17.40
N ALA A 160 1.23 -0.48 -16.06
CA ALA A 160 2.45 -0.40 -15.27
C ALA A 160 3.37 -1.61 -15.53
N LEU A 161 2.80 -2.81 -15.68
CA LEU A 161 3.51 -4.04 -16.06
C LEU A 161 4.10 -3.96 -17.48
N VAL A 162 3.28 -3.60 -18.46
CA VAL A 162 3.68 -3.48 -19.88
C VAL A 162 4.82 -2.48 -20.07
N ASN A 163 4.89 -1.43 -19.24
CA ASN A 163 5.97 -0.44 -19.28
C ASN A 163 7.32 -0.96 -18.73
N LYS A 164 7.38 -2.17 -18.15
CA LYS A 164 8.61 -2.78 -17.66
C LYS A 164 9.14 -3.81 -18.64
N GLN A 165 10.42 -3.69 -19.01
CA GLN A 165 11.07 -4.61 -19.94
C GLN A 165 11.01 -6.08 -19.47
N GLN A 166 11.12 -6.30 -18.17
CA GLN A 166 11.07 -7.61 -17.52
C GLN A 166 9.71 -8.30 -17.65
N PHE A 167 8.65 -7.58 -18.02
CA PHE A 167 7.35 -8.21 -18.25
C PHE A 167 7.39 -9.24 -19.38
N SER A 168 8.33 -9.10 -20.33
CA SER A 168 8.59 -10.12 -21.37
C SER A 168 9.05 -11.47 -20.80
N GLU A 169 9.51 -11.53 -19.56
CA GLU A 169 9.94 -12.76 -18.88
C GLU A 169 8.76 -13.55 -18.30
N CYS A 170 7.58 -12.92 -18.16
CA CYS A 170 6.33 -13.52 -17.65
C CYS A 170 5.68 -14.52 -18.63
N THR A 171 6.48 -15.32 -19.33
CA THR A 171 6.09 -16.27 -20.39
C THR A 171 5.16 -17.39 -19.93
N SER A 172 5.04 -17.62 -18.61
CA SER A 172 4.09 -18.56 -18.04
C SER A 172 2.65 -18.05 -18.00
N LEU A 173 2.43 -16.74 -18.12
CA LEU A 173 1.09 -16.15 -18.17
C LEU A 173 0.38 -16.54 -19.46
N THR A 174 -0.65 -17.36 -19.32
CA THR A 174 -1.53 -17.76 -20.42
C THR A 174 -2.79 -16.90 -20.49
N HIS A 175 -3.23 -16.36 -19.34
CA HIS A 175 -4.43 -15.54 -19.24
C HIS A 175 -4.20 -14.31 -18.36
N ILE A 176 -4.66 -13.16 -18.82
CA ILE A 176 -4.74 -11.93 -18.03
C ILE A 176 -6.20 -11.46 -18.02
N LEU A 177 -6.82 -11.47 -16.85
CA LEU A 177 -8.21 -11.08 -16.62
C LEU A 177 -8.23 -9.63 -16.12
N CYS A 178 -8.58 -8.70 -17.00
CA CYS A 178 -8.64 -7.27 -16.70
C CYS A 178 -10.06 -6.83 -16.42
N GLY A 179 -10.31 -6.12 -15.32
CA GLY A 179 -11.62 -5.58 -15.01
C GLY A 179 -11.55 -4.27 -14.25
N ALA A 180 -12.72 -3.79 -13.83
CA ALA A 180 -12.89 -2.58 -13.03
C ALA A 180 -12.40 -1.26 -13.66
N GLU A 181 -11.85 -1.21 -14.87
CA GLU A 181 -11.66 0.03 -15.64
C GLU A 181 -11.90 -0.25 -17.12
N SER A 182 -12.05 0.80 -17.93
CA SER A 182 -12.13 0.64 -19.37
C SER A 182 -10.78 0.13 -19.90
N LEU A 183 -10.78 -1.07 -20.50
CA LEU A 183 -9.62 -1.61 -21.18
C LEU A 183 -9.48 -1.00 -22.58
N THR A 184 -8.30 -0.45 -22.89
CA THR A 184 -8.05 0.19 -24.18
C THR A 184 -7.42 -0.79 -25.16
N LYS A 185 -7.78 -0.69 -26.45
CA LYS A 185 -7.19 -1.53 -27.50
C LYS A 185 -5.67 -1.35 -27.61
N LYS A 186 -5.18 -0.12 -27.40
CA LYS A 186 -3.75 0.19 -27.37
C LYS A 186 -3.02 -0.64 -26.30
N LEU A 187 -3.55 -0.66 -25.08
CA LEU A 187 -2.94 -1.42 -23.99
C LEU A 187 -3.00 -2.93 -24.27
N VAL A 188 -4.10 -3.43 -24.84
CA VAL A 188 -4.19 -4.84 -25.25
C VAL A 188 -3.13 -5.18 -26.29
N GLN A 189 -2.97 -4.36 -27.34
CA GLN A 189 -1.95 -4.57 -28.37
C GLN A 189 -0.55 -4.63 -27.73
N GLN A 190 -0.20 -3.65 -26.91
CA GLN A 190 1.11 -3.61 -26.24
C GLN A 190 1.37 -4.85 -25.40
N CYS A 191 0.36 -5.34 -24.67
CA CYS A 191 0.49 -6.55 -23.87
C CYS A 191 0.68 -7.80 -24.74
N LEU A 192 -0.14 -7.97 -25.80
CA LEU A 192 -0.10 -9.13 -26.68
C LEU A 192 1.13 -9.16 -27.60
N ASP A 193 1.77 -8.01 -27.85
CA ASP A 193 3.04 -7.92 -28.56
C ASP A 193 4.20 -8.43 -27.70
N ILE A 194 4.14 -8.21 -26.37
CA ILE A 194 5.13 -8.69 -25.41
C ILE A 194 4.90 -10.17 -25.07
N LEU A 195 3.65 -10.55 -24.78
CA LEU A 195 3.24 -11.89 -24.38
C LEU A 195 2.34 -12.52 -25.44
N THR A 196 2.96 -12.99 -26.52
CA THR A 196 2.26 -13.47 -27.73
C THR A 196 1.39 -14.72 -27.52
N ASN A 197 1.67 -15.51 -26.48
CA ASN A 197 0.89 -16.70 -26.12
C ASN A 197 -0.18 -16.42 -25.05
N CYS A 198 -0.35 -15.16 -24.62
CA CYS A 198 -1.31 -14.77 -23.61
C CYS A 198 -2.65 -14.40 -24.25
N MET A 199 -3.75 -14.67 -23.55
CA MET A 199 -5.08 -14.16 -23.86
C MET A 199 -5.47 -13.11 -22.83
N LEU A 200 -5.96 -11.95 -23.30
CA LEU A 200 -6.56 -10.95 -22.41
C LEU A 200 -8.06 -11.13 -22.37
N VAL A 201 -8.65 -11.06 -21.18
CA VAL A 201 -10.09 -11.13 -20.98
C VAL A 201 -10.55 -9.84 -20.32
N ASN A 202 -11.39 -9.07 -21.01
CA ASN A 202 -12.02 -7.90 -20.44
C ASN A 202 -13.24 -8.34 -19.62
N LEU A 203 -13.23 -8.07 -18.32
CA LEU A 203 -14.26 -8.41 -17.37
C LEU A 203 -15.07 -7.16 -17.00
N TYR A 204 -16.38 -7.32 -16.93
CA TYR A 204 -17.29 -6.29 -16.47
C TYR A 204 -18.26 -6.83 -15.45
N GLY A 205 -18.43 -6.09 -14.36
CA GLY A 205 -19.45 -6.35 -13.35
C GLY A 205 -19.34 -5.33 -12.21
N PRO A 206 -20.47 -4.83 -11.70
CA PRO A 206 -20.50 -4.13 -10.41
C PRO A 206 -20.48 -5.15 -9.26
N ALA A 207 -20.16 -4.69 -8.04
CA ALA A 207 -20.15 -5.54 -6.84
C ALA A 207 -21.52 -6.19 -6.58
N GLU A 208 -22.60 -5.47 -6.92
CA GLU A 208 -23.98 -5.94 -6.88
C GLU A 208 -24.28 -7.11 -7.83
N CYS A 209 -23.36 -7.45 -8.73
CA CYS A 209 -23.43 -8.61 -9.62
C CYS A 209 -22.33 -9.64 -9.33
N THR A 210 -21.83 -9.71 -8.09
CA THR A 210 -20.86 -10.71 -7.63
C THR A 210 -19.58 -10.70 -8.48
N CYS A 211 -18.90 -9.55 -8.49
CA CYS A 211 -17.64 -9.29 -9.20
C CYS A 211 -17.77 -9.24 -10.73
N ASN A 212 -18.05 -10.37 -11.43
CA ASN A 212 -18.04 -10.42 -12.89
C ASN A 212 -19.41 -10.85 -13.44
N ALA A 213 -20.01 -9.98 -14.25
CA ALA A 213 -21.32 -10.18 -14.87
C ALA A 213 -21.22 -10.48 -16.38
N SER A 214 -20.17 -10.01 -17.06
CA SER A 214 -19.85 -10.34 -18.45
C SER A 214 -18.34 -10.38 -18.70
N PHE A 215 -17.96 -10.95 -19.84
CA PHE A 215 -16.57 -11.08 -20.27
C PHE A 215 -16.43 -10.99 -21.79
N TYR A 216 -15.28 -10.50 -22.25
CA TYR A 216 -14.87 -10.50 -23.65
C TYR A 216 -13.42 -10.98 -23.79
N GLU A 217 -13.21 -12.07 -24.51
CA GLU A 217 -11.86 -12.58 -24.83
C GLU A 217 -11.27 -11.80 -26.00
N VAL A 218 -10.08 -11.23 -25.78
CA VAL A 218 -9.32 -10.48 -26.77
C VAL A 218 -8.08 -11.26 -27.18
N THR A 219 -7.94 -11.44 -28.47
CA THR A 219 -6.81 -12.07 -29.16
C THR A 219 -6.31 -11.14 -30.25
N GLN A 220 -5.09 -11.37 -30.75
CA GLN A 220 -4.57 -10.65 -31.92
C GLN A 220 -5.53 -10.71 -33.13
N ALA A 221 -6.32 -11.79 -33.26
CA ALA A 221 -7.23 -11.98 -34.38
C ALA A 221 -8.52 -11.13 -34.30
N ASN A 222 -8.99 -10.77 -33.10
CA ASN A 222 -10.27 -10.06 -32.91
C ASN A 222 -10.12 -8.65 -32.32
N LEU A 223 -8.89 -8.19 -32.11
CA LEU A 223 -8.59 -6.87 -31.57
C LEU A 223 -9.15 -5.71 -32.43
N HIS A 224 -9.32 -5.95 -33.74
CA HIS A 224 -9.88 -4.99 -34.69
C HIS A 224 -11.42 -4.88 -34.65
N VAL A 225 -12.13 -5.73 -33.91
CA VAL A 225 -13.60 -5.64 -33.80
C VAL A 225 -14.00 -4.29 -33.22
N GLY A 226 -14.85 -3.55 -33.93
CA GLY A 226 -15.33 -2.21 -33.54
C GLY A 226 -14.24 -1.13 -33.59
N GLU A 227 -13.51 -0.97 -34.70
CA GLU A 227 -12.34 -0.07 -34.87
C GLU A 227 -12.48 1.36 -34.29
N ASN A 228 -13.71 1.86 -34.06
CA ASN A 228 -13.99 3.18 -33.50
C ASN A 228 -14.52 3.17 -32.03
N VAL A 229 -14.52 2.02 -31.36
CA VAL A 229 -15.07 1.79 -30.01
C VAL A 229 -14.01 1.10 -29.14
N GLY A 230 -14.04 1.31 -27.82
CA GLY A 230 -13.17 0.65 -26.84
C GLY A 230 -13.31 -0.89 -26.85
N VAL A 231 -12.58 -1.60 -25.98
CA VAL A 231 -12.74 -3.06 -25.89
C VAL A 231 -14.16 -3.39 -25.38
N PRO A 232 -14.93 -4.26 -26.06
CA PRO A 232 -16.29 -4.61 -25.62
C PRO A 232 -16.31 -5.22 -24.22
N ILE A 233 -17.43 -5.09 -23.52
CA ILE A 233 -17.68 -5.80 -22.25
C ILE A 233 -18.22 -7.22 -22.48
N GLY A 234 -18.48 -7.57 -23.74
CA GLY A 234 -18.63 -8.94 -24.21
C GLY A 234 -20.01 -9.53 -23.98
N ILE A 235 -20.07 -10.76 -23.47
CA ILE A 235 -21.32 -11.50 -23.24
C ILE A 235 -21.49 -11.84 -21.75
N PRO A 236 -22.74 -11.98 -21.25
CA PRO A 236 -22.98 -12.37 -19.88
C PRO A 236 -22.29 -13.69 -19.50
N VAL A 237 -21.85 -13.80 -18.25
CA VAL A 237 -21.38 -15.06 -17.66
C VAL A 237 -22.54 -16.05 -17.46
N ASP A 238 -22.21 -17.30 -17.10
CA ASP A 238 -23.22 -18.34 -16.91
C ASP A 238 -24.34 -17.91 -15.96
N ASN A 239 -25.56 -18.34 -16.28
CA ASN A 239 -26.79 -18.06 -15.52
C ASN A 239 -27.07 -16.57 -15.26
N THR A 240 -26.62 -15.70 -16.18
CA THR A 240 -26.80 -14.24 -16.13
C THR A 240 -27.37 -13.74 -17.46
N LYS A 241 -28.24 -12.73 -17.41
CA LYS A 241 -28.77 -12.05 -18.61
C LYS A 241 -28.65 -10.55 -18.45
N PHE A 242 -28.32 -9.88 -19.54
CA PHE A 242 -28.36 -8.42 -19.65
C PHE A 242 -29.61 -8.00 -20.41
N TYR A 243 -30.20 -6.91 -19.96
CA TYR A 243 -31.25 -6.17 -20.66
C TYR A 243 -30.79 -4.72 -20.80
N ILE A 244 -30.92 -4.14 -21.99
CA ILE A 244 -30.61 -2.73 -22.21
C ILE A 244 -31.93 -1.98 -22.22
N LEU A 245 -32.17 -1.17 -21.19
CA LEU A 245 -33.46 -0.50 -20.97
C LEU A 245 -33.33 1.02 -21.18
N ASP A 246 -34.36 1.66 -21.74
CA ASP A 246 -34.46 3.12 -21.81
C ASP A 246 -34.93 3.74 -20.47
N ASP A 247 -35.06 5.07 -20.43
CA ASP A 247 -35.52 5.81 -19.25
C ASP A 247 -36.98 5.48 -18.85
N SER A 248 -37.78 4.93 -19.79
CA SER A 248 -39.14 4.42 -19.51
C SER A 248 -39.11 2.97 -18.99
N GLY A 249 -37.91 2.40 -18.86
CA GLY A 249 -37.66 1.04 -18.48
C GLY A 249 -37.85 0.04 -19.60
N LEU A 250 -38.13 0.42 -20.85
CA LEU A 250 -38.42 -0.54 -21.94
C LEU A 250 -37.14 -1.04 -22.63
N PRO A 251 -37.08 -2.31 -23.08
CA PRO A 251 -35.95 -2.80 -23.86
C PRO A 251 -35.74 -1.98 -25.13
N VAL A 252 -34.50 -1.56 -25.38
CA VAL A 252 -34.12 -0.87 -26.61
C VAL A 252 -33.74 -1.87 -27.70
N SER A 253 -33.93 -1.49 -28.97
CA SER A 253 -33.44 -2.30 -30.09
C SER A 253 -31.91 -2.34 -30.14
N ASP A 254 -31.36 -3.42 -30.69
CA ASP A 254 -29.92 -3.60 -30.92
C ASP A 254 -29.28 -2.36 -31.57
N GLY A 255 -28.08 -2.00 -31.10
CA GLY A 255 -27.35 -0.80 -31.50
C GLY A 255 -27.75 0.49 -30.79
N ASN A 256 -28.90 0.55 -30.10
CA ASN A 256 -29.29 1.72 -29.33
C ASN A 256 -28.73 1.68 -27.90
N ILE A 257 -28.37 2.85 -27.39
CA ILE A 257 -27.84 3.01 -26.03
C ILE A 257 -28.99 3.02 -25.02
N GLY A 258 -28.82 2.26 -23.93
CA GLY A 258 -29.68 2.29 -22.75
C GLY A 258 -28.92 1.80 -21.50
N GLU A 259 -29.60 1.76 -20.36
CA GLU A 259 -29.05 1.27 -19.09
C GLU A 259 -28.93 -0.26 -19.08
N ILE A 260 -27.78 -0.80 -18.65
CA ILE A 260 -27.62 -2.22 -18.36
C ILE A 260 -28.42 -2.58 -17.11
N CYS A 261 -29.35 -3.50 -17.27
CA CYS A 261 -30.04 -4.19 -16.18
C CYS A 261 -29.63 -5.66 -16.18
N VAL A 262 -29.19 -6.16 -15.03
CA VAL A 262 -28.66 -7.53 -14.88
C VAL A 262 -29.67 -8.39 -14.16
N SER A 263 -29.91 -9.59 -14.66
CA SER A 263 -30.74 -10.61 -14.00
C SER A 263 -30.00 -11.94 -13.89
N GLY A 264 -30.46 -12.81 -13.00
CA GLY A 264 -29.96 -14.17 -12.86
C GLY A 264 -29.24 -14.42 -11.54
N VAL A 265 -28.41 -15.45 -11.49
CA VAL A 265 -27.80 -15.92 -10.23
C VAL A 265 -26.76 -14.95 -9.70
N GLN A 266 -26.18 -14.09 -10.55
CA GLN A 266 -25.12 -13.17 -10.15
C GLN A 266 -25.57 -11.96 -9.30
N ILE A 267 -26.85 -11.59 -9.32
CA ILE A 267 -27.30 -10.40 -8.61
C ILE A 267 -27.32 -10.62 -7.09
N ALA A 268 -26.85 -9.62 -6.35
CA ALA A 268 -26.82 -9.61 -4.90
C ALA A 268 -28.23 -9.66 -4.29
N ARG A 269 -28.30 -10.04 -3.01
CA ARG A 269 -29.56 -9.97 -2.25
C ARG A 269 -30.04 -8.53 -2.07
N GLY A 270 -29.13 -7.57 -2.01
CA GLY A 270 -29.41 -6.16 -1.77
C GLY A 270 -28.35 -5.52 -0.90
N TYR A 271 -28.74 -4.46 -0.19
CA TYR A 271 -27.84 -3.70 0.67
C TYR A 271 -28.14 -3.94 2.16
N LEU A 272 -27.08 -4.07 2.98
CA LEU A 272 -27.17 -4.31 4.41
C LEU A 272 -27.90 -3.15 5.10
N ASN A 273 -29.05 -3.45 5.74
CA ASN A 273 -29.89 -2.50 6.47
C ASN A 273 -30.36 -1.28 5.65
N GLN A 274 -30.45 -1.40 4.33
CA GLN A 274 -30.89 -0.31 3.43
C GLN A 274 -32.00 -0.83 2.50
N GLY A 275 -33.19 -1.05 3.06
CA GLY A 275 -34.35 -1.60 2.35
C GLY A 275 -34.81 -0.72 1.19
N ASP A 276 -34.95 0.59 1.42
CA ASP A 276 -35.40 1.54 0.41
C ASP A 276 -34.46 1.57 -0.81
N LEU A 277 -33.14 1.69 -0.57
CA LEU A 277 -32.12 1.65 -1.62
C LEU A 277 -32.10 0.29 -2.35
N THR A 278 -32.36 -0.80 -1.62
CA THR A 278 -32.46 -2.13 -2.23
C THR A 278 -33.65 -2.20 -3.19
N SER A 279 -34.82 -1.69 -2.79
CA SER A 279 -36.01 -1.67 -3.64
C SER A 279 -35.90 -0.70 -4.82
N GLU A 280 -35.06 0.33 -4.72
CA GLU A 280 -34.79 1.26 -5.83
C GLU A 280 -33.95 0.61 -6.94
N HIS A 281 -32.92 -0.14 -6.57
CA HIS A 281 -31.97 -0.71 -7.53
C HIS A 281 -32.25 -2.18 -7.92
N PHE A 282 -32.89 -2.96 -7.04
CA PHE A 282 -33.24 -4.35 -7.28
C PHE A 282 -34.76 -4.48 -7.44
N ILE A 283 -35.22 -4.33 -8.68
CA ILE A 283 -36.64 -4.25 -9.01
C ILE A 283 -37.16 -5.57 -9.61
N GLU A 284 -38.45 -5.80 -9.48
CA GLU A 284 -39.16 -6.84 -10.24
C GLU A 284 -39.61 -6.24 -11.58
N TYR A 285 -39.24 -6.88 -12.68
CA TYR A 285 -39.45 -6.35 -14.02
C TYR A 285 -40.16 -7.36 -14.93
N PRO A 286 -41.30 -7.02 -15.57
CA PRO A 286 -42.19 -7.97 -16.23
C PRO A 286 -41.74 -8.35 -17.65
N ILE A 287 -40.56 -8.94 -17.78
CA ILE A 287 -39.97 -9.37 -19.07
C ILE A 287 -39.54 -10.83 -19.10
N GLY A 288 -39.93 -11.63 -18.11
CA GLY A 288 -39.77 -13.07 -18.17
C GLY A 288 -40.58 -13.70 -19.31
N ASP A 289 -40.35 -14.99 -19.56
CA ASP A 289 -41.21 -15.76 -20.47
C ASP A 289 -42.68 -15.64 -19.98
N ASN A 290 -43.58 -15.22 -20.88
CA ASN A 290 -44.99 -14.85 -20.58
C ASN A 290 -45.19 -13.60 -19.70
N PHE A 291 -44.24 -12.67 -19.65
CA PHE A 291 -44.29 -11.43 -18.85
C PHE A 291 -44.30 -11.65 -17.33
N GLU A 292 -43.82 -12.80 -16.86
CA GLU A 292 -43.60 -13.02 -15.43
C GLU A 292 -42.55 -12.02 -14.90
N PRO A 293 -42.78 -11.40 -13.71
CA PRO A 293 -41.79 -10.53 -13.09
C PRO A 293 -40.50 -11.29 -12.80
N ILE A 294 -39.38 -10.75 -13.29
CA ILE A 294 -38.05 -11.21 -12.97
C ILE A 294 -37.30 -10.15 -12.17
N ARG A 295 -36.53 -10.59 -11.18
CA ARG A 295 -35.69 -9.69 -10.40
C ARG A 295 -34.50 -9.23 -11.23
N VAL A 296 -34.33 -7.92 -11.36
CA VAL A 296 -33.24 -7.28 -12.08
C VAL A 296 -32.53 -6.25 -11.20
N TYR A 297 -31.23 -6.09 -11.39
CA TYR A 297 -30.43 -5.03 -10.80
C TYR A 297 -30.12 -3.96 -11.86
N ARG A 298 -30.46 -2.71 -11.55
CA ARG A 298 -30.16 -1.52 -12.37
C ARG A 298 -28.76 -0.99 -12.06
N THR A 299 -27.84 -1.05 -13.03
CA THR A 299 -26.41 -0.76 -12.76
C THR A 299 -26.04 0.72 -12.81
N GLY A 300 -26.86 1.55 -13.46
CA GLY A 300 -26.51 2.92 -13.86
C GLY A 300 -25.47 3.02 -14.98
N ASP A 301 -25.03 1.91 -15.56
CA ASP A 301 -24.10 1.88 -16.69
C ASP A 301 -24.86 1.88 -18.01
N LEU A 302 -24.42 2.69 -18.96
CA LEU A 302 -24.98 2.76 -20.30
C LEU A 302 -24.23 1.82 -21.25
N ALA A 303 -24.96 1.12 -22.11
CA ALA A 303 -24.39 0.24 -23.12
C ALA A 303 -25.34 0.04 -24.30
N TYR A 304 -24.83 -0.63 -25.34
CA TYR A 304 -25.62 -1.12 -26.46
C TYR A 304 -25.15 -2.51 -26.90
N LEU A 305 -26.04 -3.29 -27.52
CA LEU A 305 -25.68 -4.56 -28.16
C LEU A 305 -25.18 -4.28 -29.58
N GLY A 306 -23.93 -4.63 -29.86
CA GLY A 306 -23.34 -4.49 -31.19
C GLY A 306 -23.89 -5.53 -32.18
N SER A 307 -23.76 -5.26 -33.47
CA SER A 307 -24.18 -6.16 -34.55
C SER A 307 -23.53 -7.55 -34.53
N GLU A 308 -22.38 -7.66 -33.87
CA GLU A 308 -21.61 -8.87 -33.63
C GLU A 308 -22.14 -9.71 -32.46
N GLY A 309 -23.19 -9.24 -31.76
CA GLY A 309 -23.81 -9.94 -30.65
C GLY A 309 -23.08 -9.79 -29.31
N VAL A 310 -22.22 -8.77 -29.17
CA VAL A 310 -21.52 -8.46 -27.91
C VAL A 310 -21.88 -7.05 -27.42
N TYR A 311 -21.87 -6.87 -26.10
CA TYR A 311 -22.21 -5.61 -25.46
C TYR A 311 -21.02 -4.65 -25.42
N HIS A 312 -21.30 -3.38 -25.70
CA HIS A 312 -20.33 -2.28 -25.65
C HIS A 312 -20.69 -1.31 -24.54
N PHE A 313 -19.71 -0.99 -23.69
CA PHE A 313 -19.88 0.02 -22.66
C PHE A 313 -19.87 1.43 -23.27
N ALA A 314 -20.90 2.22 -22.95
CA ALA A 314 -21.12 3.57 -23.48
C ALA A 314 -20.98 4.68 -22.41
N GLY A 315 -20.74 4.33 -21.15
CA GLY A 315 -20.53 5.29 -20.06
C GLY A 315 -21.41 4.99 -18.85
N ARG A 316 -21.63 6.01 -18.01
CA ARG A 316 -22.57 5.97 -16.89
C ARG A 316 -23.64 7.04 -17.05
N SER A 317 -24.83 6.77 -16.54
CA SER A 317 -25.91 7.75 -16.45
C SER A 317 -25.73 8.73 -15.27
N ASP A 318 -24.87 8.38 -14.30
CA ASP A 318 -24.57 9.15 -13.09
C ASP A 318 -23.12 9.69 -13.07
N THR A 319 -22.72 10.29 -11.94
CA THR A 319 -21.38 10.90 -11.75
C THR A 319 -20.33 9.95 -11.18
N GLN A 320 -20.59 8.63 -11.12
CA GLN A 320 -19.64 7.68 -10.55
C GLN A 320 -18.46 7.46 -11.50
N VAL A 321 -17.28 7.29 -10.92
CA VAL A 321 -16.05 7.14 -11.69
C VAL A 321 -15.19 6.03 -11.12
N LYS A 322 -14.26 5.52 -11.94
CA LYS A 322 -13.26 4.54 -11.50
C LYS A 322 -11.87 5.14 -11.59
N ILE A 323 -11.16 5.18 -10.46
CA ILE A 323 -9.81 5.75 -10.32
C ILE A 323 -8.89 4.65 -9.79
N LYS A 324 -7.88 4.23 -10.57
CA LYS A 324 -6.94 3.16 -10.19
C LYS A 324 -7.66 1.87 -9.76
N GLY A 325 -8.74 1.50 -10.45
CA GLY A 325 -9.57 0.33 -10.15
C GLY A 325 -10.62 0.54 -9.05
N MET A 326 -10.59 1.69 -8.38
CA MET A 326 -11.46 2.01 -7.25
C MET A 326 -12.74 2.68 -7.71
N ARG A 327 -13.90 2.20 -7.26
CA ARG A 327 -15.17 2.91 -7.45
C ARG A 327 -15.20 4.13 -6.53
N VAL A 328 -15.30 5.32 -7.12
CA VAL A 328 -15.35 6.59 -6.40
C VAL A 328 -16.63 7.33 -6.75
N GLU A 329 -17.38 7.71 -5.73
CA GLU A 329 -18.53 8.60 -5.83
C GLU A 329 -18.02 10.04 -5.66
N LEU A 330 -18.06 10.84 -6.72
CA LEU A 330 -17.60 12.23 -6.64
C LEU A 330 -18.41 13.04 -5.62
N GLU A 331 -19.69 12.71 -5.44
CA GLU A 331 -20.57 13.35 -4.47
C GLU A 331 -20.20 13.02 -3.02
N GLU A 332 -19.64 11.84 -2.73
CA GLU A 332 -19.16 11.49 -1.38
C GLU A 332 -18.06 12.45 -0.92
N ILE A 333 -17.09 12.71 -1.79
CA ILE A 333 -16.00 13.66 -1.54
C ILE A 333 -16.55 15.09 -1.41
N LYS A 334 -17.52 15.45 -2.26
CA LYS A 334 -18.19 16.77 -2.22
C LYS A 334 -18.89 16.99 -0.89
N VAL A 335 -19.71 16.03 -0.45
CA VAL A 335 -20.45 16.11 0.82
C VAL A 335 -19.49 16.20 2.01
N VAL A 336 -18.40 15.44 1.99
CA VAL A 336 -17.37 15.53 3.04
C VAL A 336 -16.71 16.91 3.04
N LEU A 337 -16.36 17.47 1.88
CA LEU A 337 -15.83 18.83 1.78
C LEU A 337 -16.83 19.88 2.29
N GLU A 338 -18.08 19.80 1.87
CA GLU A 338 -19.15 20.73 2.27
C GLU A 338 -19.57 20.57 3.74
N SER A 339 -19.21 19.47 4.39
CA SER A 339 -19.37 19.30 5.84
C SER A 339 -18.37 20.11 6.67
N LEU A 340 -17.28 20.58 6.05
CA LEU A 340 -16.28 21.41 6.71
C LEU A 340 -16.78 22.86 6.77
N ASP A 341 -16.85 23.42 7.98
CA ASP A 341 -17.32 24.79 8.24
C ASP A 341 -16.62 25.90 7.42
N VAL A 342 -15.40 25.64 6.95
CA VAL A 342 -14.57 26.56 6.16
C VAL A 342 -14.90 26.53 4.66
N VAL A 343 -15.70 25.58 4.20
CA VAL A 343 -16.10 25.41 2.79
C VAL A 343 -17.50 25.97 2.59
N GLU A 344 -17.65 26.90 1.64
CA GLU A 344 -18.96 27.42 1.22
C GLU A 344 -19.62 26.49 0.18
N SER A 345 -18.82 26.03 -0.78
CA SER A 345 -19.25 25.06 -1.79
C SER A 345 -18.05 24.33 -2.39
N ALA A 346 -18.29 23.10 -2.88
CA ALA A 346 -17.26 22.32 -3.55
C ALA A 346 -17.77 21.66 -4.84
N ALA A 347 -16.87 21.44 -5.78
CA ALA A 347 -17.09 20.60 -6.95
C ALA A 347 -15.94 19.60 -7.07
N VAL A 348 -16.27 18.36 -7.41
CA VAL A 348 -15.32 17.25 -7.53
C VAL A 348 -15.42 16.70 -8.94
N LEU A 349 -14.27 16.44 -9.57
CA LEU A 349 -14.21 15.86 -10.90
C LEU A 349 -12.98 14.97 -11.07
N VAL A 350 -13.03 14.17 -12.13
CA VAL A 350 -11.87 13.42 -12.59
C VAL A 350 -10.94 14.36 -13.34
N ASN A 351 -9.71 14.43 -12.87
CA ASN A 351 -8.60 14.96 -13.62
C ASN A 351 -8.02 13.85 -14.49
N GLU A 352 -8.15 13.99 -15.81
CA GLU A 352 -7.57 13.04 -16.77
C GLU A 352 -6.03 13.04 -16.75
N GLY A 353 -5.42 14.12 -16.23
CA GLY A 353 -3.97 14.28 -16.13
C GLY A 353 -3.28 14.40 -17.50
N ARG A 354 -2.03 14.88 -17.52
CA ARG A 354 -1.25 15.03 -18.77
C ARG A 354 -0.86 13.68 -19.39
N TYR A 355 -0.62 12.67 -18.55
CA TYR A 355 -0.06 11.37 -18.96
C TYR A 355 -1.10 10.25 -19.04
N GLY A 356 -2.40 10.59 -19.14
CA GLY A 356 -3.50 9.61 -19.19
C GLY A 356 -3.75 8.87 -17.88
N ARG A 357 -3.17 9.32 -16.77
CA ARG A 357 -3.43 8.80 -15.42
C ARG A 357 -4.54 9.61 -14.76
N LYS A 358 -5.72 8.99 -14.67
CA LYS A 358 -6.87 9.57 -13.96
C LYS A 358 -6.55 9.78 -12.49
N SER A 359 -6.91 10.95 -11.99
CA SER A 359 -6.84 11.33 -10.58
C SER A 359 -8.06 12.18 -10.21
N LEU A 360 -8.19 12.54 -8.94
CA LEU A 360 -9.31 13.36 -8.46
C LEU A 360 -8.87 14.81 -8.31
N ALA A 361 -9.70 15.73 -8.79
CA ALA A 361 -9.53 17.16 -8.62
C ALA A 361 -10.75 17.79 -7.95
N VAL A 362 -10.49 18.82 -7.16
CA VAL A 362 -11.54 19.58 -6.48
C VAL A 362 -11.40 21.07 -6.72
N CYS A 363 -12.54 21.72 -6.85
CA CYS A 363 -12.69 23.17 -6.84
C CYS A 363 -13.42 23.56 -5.56
N ILE A 364 -12.83 24.41 -4.74
CA ILE A 364 -13.32 24.76 -3.40
C ILE A 364 -13.54 26.27 -3.34
N GLN A 365 -14.73 26.68 -2.92
CA GLN A 365 -15.00 28.05 -2.50
C GLN A 365 -14.89 28.12 -0.97
N ILE A 366 -14.04 29.00 -0.47
CA ILE A 366 -13.83 29.19 0.98
C ILE A 366 -14.93 30.09 1.54
N ASN A 367 -15.46 29.74 2.71
CA ASN A 367 -16.42 30.57 3.42
C ASN A 367 -15.71 31.79 4.05
N PRO A 368 -15.99 33.03 3.60
CA PRO A 368 -15.29 34.21 4.09
C PRO A 368 -15.58 34.52 5.57
N ASN A 369 -16.74 34.09 6.11
CA ASN A 369 -17.17 34.40 7.48
C ASN A 369 -16.64 33.40 8.52
N LYS A 370 -16.24 32.21 8.07
CA LYS A 370 -15.67 31.14 8.89
C LYS A 370 -14.24 30.83 8.49
N ASN A 371 -13.60 31.75 7.78
CA ASN A 371 -12.23 31.60 7.35
C ASN A 371 -11.31 31.64 8.58
N ILE A 372 -10.85 30.46 9.01
CA ILE A 372 -9.86 30.31 10.09
C ILE A 372 -8.44 30.65 9.60
N PHE A 373 -8.26 30.86 8.30
CA PHE A 373 -6.99 31.24 7.72
C PHE A 373 -6.80 32.75 7.85
N GLN A 374 -5.69 33.18 8.46
CA GLN A 374 -5.30 34.60 8.52
C GLN A 374 -5.11 35.14 7.08
N GLU A 375 -5.21 36.46 6.87
CA GLU A 375 -5.15 37.13 5.55
C GLU A 375 -3.92 36.82 4.67
N LYS A 376 -2.95 36.02 5.15
CA LYS A 376 -1.72 35.63 4.45
C LYS A 376 -1.36 34.14 4.58
N ILE A 377 -2.32 33.23 4.38
CA ILE A 377 -1.98 31.81 4.18
C ILE A 377 -1.68 31.54 2.71
N ASN A 378 -0.58 30.82 2.45
CA ASN A 378 -0.20 30.45 1.09
C ASN A 378 -1.05 29.27 0.59
N ARG A 379 -1.08 29.07 -0.73
CA ARG A 379 -1.91 28.04 -1.37
C ARG A 379 -1.55 26.62 -0.91
N ASP A 380 -0.27 26.35 -0.64
CA ASP A 380 0.22 25.02 -0.28
C ASP A 380 -0.23 24.59 1.13
N GLU A 381 -0.31 25.55 2.05
CA GLU A 381 -0.88 25.37 3.39
C GLU A 381 -2.38 25.04 3.32
N LEU A 382 -3.14 25.71 2.44
CA LEU A 382 -4.56 25.38 2.20
C LEU A 382 -4.73 23.96 1.65
N VAL A 383 -3.93 23.59 0.63
CA VAL A 383 -3.96 22.22 0.08
C VAL A 383 -3.65 21.20 1.17
N SER A 384 -2.62 21.44 1.98
CA SER A 384 -2.22 20.53 3.05
C SER A 384 -3.33 20.34 4.10
N PHE A 385 -3.98 21.44 4.51
CA PHE A 385 -5.13 21.39 5.40
C PHE A 385 -6.27 20.52 4.86
N PHE A 386 -6.69 20.74 3.61
CA PHE A 386 -7.79 19.97 3.02
C PHE A 386 -7.42 18.50 2.79
N LYS A 387 -6.19 18.21 2.37
CA LYS A 387 -5.70 16.82 2.25
C LYS A 387 -5.76 16.10 3.59
N GLN A 388 -5.28 16.74 4.67
CA GLN A 388 -5.33 16.16 6.01
C GLN A 388 -6.77 15.89 6.44
N LYS A 389 -7.67 16.89 6.33
CA LYS A 389 -9.07 16.74 6.72
C LYS A 389 -9.80 15.64 5.95
N LEU A 390 -9.52 15.52 4.66
CA LEU A 390 -10.08 14.44 3.84
C LEU A 390 -9.51 13.07 4.25
N SER A 391 -8.21 12.95 4.48
CA SER A 391 -7.61 11.68 4.91
C SER A 391 -8.12 11.15 6.26
N GLU A 392 -8.66 12.03 7.11
CA GLU A 392 -9.30 11.66 8.37
C GLU A 392 -10.72 11.07 8.18
N LEU A 393 -11.38 11.38 7.05
CA LEU A 393 -12.82 11.15 6.84
C LEU A 393 -13.14 10.19 5.69
N ILE A 394 -12.27 10.09 4.70
CA ILE A 394 -12.42 9.22 3.53
C ILE A 394 -11.14 8.41 3.29
N PRO A 395 -11.24 7.23 2.67
CA PRO A 395 -10.06 6.44 2.31
C PRO A 395 -9.05 7.21 1.44
N ASP A 396 -7.76 6.93 1.60
CA ASP A 396 -6.66 7.62 0.90
C ASP A 396 -6.82 7.72 -0.61
N TYR A 397 -7.38 6.67 -1.25
CA TYR A 397 -7.57 6.65 -2.70
C TYR A 397 -8.65 7.62 -3.21
N MET A 398 -9.52 8.11 -2.32
CA MET A 398 -10.53 9.14 -2.61
C MET A 398 -10.02 10.55 -2.34
N VAL A 399 -8.85 10.71 -1.71
CA VAL A 399 -8.27 12.03 -1.43
C VAL A 399 -7.79 12.66 -2.75
N PRO A 400 -8.29 13.85 -3.13
CA PRO A 400 -7.89 14.53 -4.36
C PRO A 400 -6.40 14.86 -4.40
N SER A 401 -5.82 14.85 -5.60
CA SER A 401 -4.44 15.28 -5.83
C SER A 401 -4.36 16.75 -6.29
N VAL A 402 -5.42 17.28 -6.89
CA VAL A 402 -5.48 18.64 -7.44
C VAL A 402 -6.53 19.49 -6.73
N PHE A 403 -6.13 20.67 -6.25
CA PHE A 403 -6.99 21.60 -5.50
C PHE A 403 -7.02 23.00 -6.13
N VAL A 404 -8.16 23.40 -6.68
CA VAL A 404 -8.42 24.75 -7.18
C VAL A 404 -9.25 25.49 -6.14
N PHE A 405 -8.85 26.71 -5.80
CA PHE A 405 -9.59 27.59 -4.90
C PHE A 405 -10.15 28.75 -5.69
N VAL A 406 -11.42 29.07 -5.47
CA VAL A 406 -12.13 30.16 -6.16
C VAL A 406 -12.79 31.08 -5.15
N ASP A 407 -12.84 32.37 -5.46
CA ASP A 407 -13.56 33.35 -4.64
C ASP A 407 -15.09 33.14 -4.73
N SER A 408 -15.55 32.68 -5.89
CA SER A 408 -16.95 32.38 -6.16
C SER A 408 -17.08 31.17 -7.09
N MET A 409 -17.95 30.22 -6.74
CA MET A 409 -18.18 29.04 -7.55
C MET A 409 -18.81 29.42 -8.90
N PRO A 410 -18.30 28.91 -10.05
CA PRO A 410 -18.90 29.19 -11.35
C PRO A 410 -20.29 28.56 -11.46
N HIS A 411 -21.30 29.34 -11.85
CA HIS A 411 -22.65 28.84 -12.14
C HIS A 411 -23.04 29.06 -13.62
N THR A 412 -23.87 28.16 -14.13
CA THR A 412 -24.58 28.27 -15.40
C THR A 412 -25.68 29.33 -15.32
N VAL A 413 -26.23 29.73 -16.47
CA VAL A 413 -27.38 30.65 -16.57
C VAL A 413 -28.62 30.17 -15.79
N ASN A 414 -28.70 28.85 -15.50
CA ASN A 414 -29.78 28.22 -14.75
C ASN A 414 -29.45 28.04 -13.25
N GLY A 415 -28.37 28.65 -12.75
CA GLY A 415 -27.99 28.61 -11.33
C GLY A 415 -27.30 27.32 -10.87
N LYS A 416 -27.20 26.28 -11.71
CA LYS A 416 -26.40 25.07 -11.41
C LYS A 416 -24.91 25.35 -11.54
N ILE A 417 -24.07 24.67 -10.75
CA ILE A 417 -22.61 24.74 -10.88
C ILE A 417 -22.20 24.41 -12.33
N ASP A 418 -21.36 25.26 -12.93
CA ASP A 418 -20.87 25.12 -14.30
C ASP A 418 -19.64 24.21 -14.34
N MET A 419 -19.90 22.89 -14.40
CA MET A 419 -18.84 21.88 -14.45
C MET A 419 -17.90 22.03 -15.64
N ARG A 420 -18.32 22.67 -16.75
CA ARG A 420 -17.44 22.94 -17.89
C ARG A 420 -16.42 24.02 -17.55
N LYS A 421 -16.85 25.13 -16.95
CA LYS A 421 -15.92 26.17 -16.47
C LYS A 421 -15.00 25.65 -15.39
N ILE A 422 -15.50 24.82 -14.47
CA ILE A 422 -14.66 24.20 -13.45
C ILE A 422 -13.61 23.28 -14.08
N LYS A 423 -14.02 22.46 -15.05
CA LYS A 423 -13.08 21.64 -15.81
C LYS A 423 -12.02 22.51 -16.49
N THR A 424 -12.42 23.62 -17.14
CA THR A 424 -11.48 24.58 -17.73
C THR A 424 -10.51 25.15 -16.69
N LEU A 425 -10.96 25.55 -15.50
CA LEU A 425 -10.07 26.05 -14.43
C LEU A 425 -9.06 25.00 -13.96
N ILE A 426 -9.46 23.74 -13.92
CA ILE A 426 -8.58 22.61 -13.56
C ILE A 426 -7.62 22.28 -14.70
N ASP A 427 -8.11 22.29 -15.94
CA ASP A 427 -7.32 22.06 -17.15
C ASP A 427 -6.30 23.19 -17.36
N GLU A 428 -6.68 24.46 -17.19
CA GLU A 428 -5.79 25.63 -17.20
C GLU A 428 -4.69 25.51 -16.14
N ARG A 429 -4.99 24.85 -15.01
CA ARG A 429 -3.96 24.51 -14.01
C ARG A 429 -3.11 23.30 -14.40
N ASN A 430 -3.66 22.35 -15.15
CA ASN A 430 -2.90 21.23 -15.75
C ASN A 430 -2.03 21.69 -16.94
N VAL A 431 -2.31 22.86 -17.51
CA VAL A 431 -1.39 23.63 -18.36
C VAL A 431 -0.48 24.48 -17.47
N GLU A 432 0.16 23.91 -16.45
CA GLU A 432 1.54 24.35 -16.20
C GLU A 432 2.27 24.06 -17.51
N GLU A 433 2.86 25.03 -18.21
CA GLU A 433 3.62 24.73 -19.43
C GLU A 433 4.56 23.55 -19.16
N LEU A 434 4.83 22.70 -20.15
CA LEU A 434 5.88 21.69 -20.01
C LEU A 434 7.20 22.46 -19.92
N ILE A 435 7.56 22.86 -18.70
CA ILE A 435 8.74 23.66 -18.45
C ILE A 435 9.90 22.70 -18.65
N ALA A 436 10.53 22.84 -19.81
CA ALA A 436 11.76 22.17 -20.16
C ALA A 436 12.84 22.53 -19.13
N PRO A 437 13.83 21.64 -18.90
CA PRO A 437 14.96 21.95 -18.06
C PRO A 437 15.64 23.24 -18.54
N ARG A 438 15.82 24.17 -17.60
CA ARG A 438 16.36 25.52 -17.85
C ARG A 438 17.87 25.55 -17.74
N ASN A 439 18.45 24.53 -17.13
CA ASN A 439 19.89 24.37 -16.95
C ASN A 439 20.29 22.88 -16.99
N SER A 440 21.60 22.64 -17.08
CA SER A 440 22.18 21.29 -17.16
C SER A 440 21.90 20.43 -15.93
N THR A 441 21.67 21.05 -14.77
CA THR A 441 21.36 20.35 -13.52
C THR A 441 19.93 19.80 -13.55
N GLU A 442 18.97 20.63 -13.95
CA GLU A 442 17.59 20.20 -14.19
C GLU A 442 17.52 19.11 -15.27
N GLU A 443 18.30 19.23 -16.35
CA GLU A 443 18.34 18.26 -17.45
C GLU A 443 18.85 16.88 -17.00
N ALA A 444 19.93 16.86 -16.22
CA ALA A 444 20.47 15.62 -15.69
C ALA A 444 19.61 15.00 -14.58
N ILE A 445 18.90 15.79 -13.77
CA ILE A 445 17.91 15.26 -12.82
C ILE A 445 16.68 14.71 -13.58
N LEU A 446 16.25 15.39 -14.64
CA LEU A 446 15.14 14.96 -15.48
C LEU A 446 15.42 13.57 -16.08
N GLU A 447 16.59 13.33 -16.66
CA GLU A 447 17.00 12.01 -17.16
C GLU A 447 16.90 10.91 -16.08
N ILE A 448 17.31 11.23 -14.85
CA ILE A 448 17.21 10.30 -13.71
C ILE A 448 15.75 10.00 -13.37
N TRP A 449 14.88 11.01 -13.38
CA TRP A 449 13.45 10.85 -13.08
C TRP A 449 12.73 10.06 -14.18
N GLU A 450 12.99 10.37 -15.45
CA GLU A 450 12.37 9.67 -16.58
C GLU A 450 12.74 8.18 -16.57
N SER A 451 14.00 7.86 -16.26
CA SER A 451 14.47 6.48 -16.10
C SER A 451 13.81 5.76 -14.90
N ALA A 452 13.79 6.41 -13.74
CA ALA A 452 13.25 5.81 -12.52
C ALA A 452 11.73 5.58 -12.59
N LEU A 453 11.00 6.53 -13.15
CA LEU A 453 9.53 6.51 -13.22
C LEU A 453 9.00 5.84 -14.49
N GLY A 454 9.83 5.70 -15.53
CA GLY A 454 9.42 5.19 -16.85
C GLY A 454 8.39 6.09 -17.53
N ILE A 455 8.54 7.42 -17.36
CA ILE A 455 7.66 8.45 -17.91
C ILE A 455 8.52 9.35 -18.80
N GLU A 456 8.11 9.58 -20.04
CA GLU A 456 8.74 10.53 -20.95
C GLU A 456 8.08 11.92 -20.82
N ALA A 457 8.86 12.98 -21.01
CA ALA A 457 8.41 14.39 -21.01
C ALA A 457 7.88 14.88 -19.65
N ILE A 458 8.65 14.64 -18.58
CA ILE A 458 8.42 15.22 -17.25
C ILE A 458 8.78 16.73 -17.25
N SER A 459 7.96 17.56 -16.61
CA SER A 459 8.28 18.98 -16.39
C SER A 459 9.11 19.19 -15.13
N VAL A 460 9.98 20.20 -15.11
CA VAL A 460 10.80 20.48 -13.92
C VAL A 460 10.00 20.92 -12.69
N THR A 461 8.74 21.34 -12.87
CA THR A 461 7.83 21.73 -11.78
C THR A 461 6.93 20.61 -11.29
N ASP A 462 6.98 19.44 -11.94
CA ASP A 462 6.19 18.27 -11.56
C ASP A 462 6.64 17.73 -10.19
N ASP A 463 5.67 17.24 -9.44
CA ASP A 463 5.89 16.63 -8.13
C ASP A 463 6.15 15.13 -8.27
N PHE A 464 7.27 14.67 -7.69
CA PHE A 464 7.73 13.29 -7.79
C PHE A 464 6.68 12.24 -7.38
N PHE A 465 5.94 12.49 -6.30
CA PHE A 465 4.96 11.54 -5.78
C PHE A 465 3.66 11.58 -6.59
N ASN A 466 3.30 12.74 -7.15
CA ASN A 466 2.19 12.84 -8.09
C ASN A 466 2.46 12.06 -9.40
N LEU A 467 3.72 11.97 -9.80
CA LEU A 467 4.15 11.15 -10.94
C LEU A 467 4.19 9.64 -10.61
N GLY A 468 3.85 9.24 -9.39
CA GLY A 468 3.82 7.84 -8.96
C GLY A 468 5.13 7.34 -8.36
N GLY A 469 6.04 8.25 -7.99
CA GLY A 469 7.17 7.93 -7.13
C GLY A 469 6.71 7.45 -5.76
N ASP A 470 7.51 6.58 -5.15
CA ASP A 470 7.33 6.01 -3.82
C ASP A 470 8.62 6.14 -3.00
N SER A 471 8.59 5.64 -1.76
CA SER A 471 9.73 5.76 -0.84
C SER A 471 10.99 5.02 -1.32
N LEU A 472 10.86 3.98 -2.15
CA LEU A 472 12.02 3.22 -2.64
C LEU A 472 12.65 3.90 -3.86
N SER A 473 11.82 4.32 -4.82
CA SER A 473 12.26 5.13 -5.97
C SER A 473 12.81 6.50 -5.57
N ALA A 474 12.32 7.08 -4.46
CA ALA A 474 12.88 8.30 -3.86
C ALA A 474 14.33 8.10 -3.37
N VAL A 475 14.64 6.94 -2.80
CA VAL A 475 16.00 6.59 -2.34
C VAL A 475 16.94 6.46 -3.53
N ASP A 476 16.54 5.67 -4.53
CA ASP A 476 17.36 5.46 -5.72
C ASP A 476 17.59 6.77 -6.50
N MET A 477 16.58 7.64 -6.55
CA MET A 477 16.71 8.95 -7.18
C MET A 477 17.73 9.84 -6.46
N ILE A 478 17.63 10.04 -5.15
CA ILE A 478 18.57 10.90 -4.42
C ILE A 478 20.00 10.38 -4.53
N LEU A 479 20.17 9.05 -4.49
CA LEU A 479 21.49 8.44 -4.66
C LEU A 479 22.04 8.64 -6.07
N SER A 480 21.20 8.50 -7.10
CA SER A 480 21.57 8.76 -8.49
C SER A 480 21.95 10.22 -8.73
N ILE A 481 21.22 11.16 -8.11
CA ILE A 481 21.53 12.59 -8.15
C ILE A 481 22.87 12.86 -7.42
N ASN A 482 23.08 12.30 -6.24
CA ASN A 482 24.34 12.44 -5.51
C ASN A 482 25.54 11.92 -6.31
N ALA A 483 25.40 10.74 -6.92
CA ALA A 483 26.44 10.15 -7.76
C ALA A 483 26.73 11.01 -9.00
N ARG A 484 25.68 11.50 -9.69
CA ARG A 484 25.84 12.25 -10.93
C ARG A 484 26.44 13.64 -10.72
N PHE A 485 26.07 14.32 -9.64
CA PHE A 485 26.52 15.68 -9.36
C PHE A 485 27.66 15.77 -8.34
N ASN A 486 28.15 14.63 -7.84
CA ASN A 486 29.11 14.56 -6.74
C ASN A 486 28.66 15.40 -5.52
N THR A 487 27.38 15.27 -5.17
CA THR A 487 26.75 15.99 -4.06
C THR A 487 26.42 15.04 -2.91
N LYS A 488 26.08 15.60 -1.75
CA LYS A 488 25.70 14.85 -0.54
C LYS A 488 24.29 15.25 -0.09
N LEU A 489 23.34 15.31 -1.01
CA LEU A 489 21.95 15.62 -0.69
C LEU A 489 21.38 14.54 0.23
N PRO A 490 20.84 14.90 1.40
CA PRO A 490 20.18 13.95 2.27
C PRO A 490 18.84 13.51 1.67
N LEU A 491 18.45 12.26 1.92
CA LEU A 491 17.22 11.66 1.38
C LEU A 491 15.96 12.50 1.65
N HIS A 492 15.90 13.19 2.80
CA HIS A 492 14.72 13.97 3.15
C HIS A 492 14.38 15.09 2.14
N ILE A 493 15.36 15.52 1.34
CA ILE A 493 15.19 16.59 0.34
C ILE A 493 14.11 16.24 -0.69
N ILE A 494 13.98 14.98 -1.10
CA ILE A 494 12.92 14.59 -2.04
C ILE A 494 11.53 14.70 -1.42
N PHE A 495 11.40 14.69 -0.09
CA PHE A 495 10.12 14.82 0.60
C PHE A 495 9.78 16.28 0.96
N THR A 496 10.80 17.10 1.24
CA THR A 496 10.60 18.53 1.55
C THR A 496 10.60 19.40 0.30
N ALA A 497 11.17 18.92 -0.79
CA ALA A 497 11.30 19.61 -2.07
C ALA A 497 11.11 18.63 -3.25
N PRO A 498 9.92 18.01 -3.41
CA PRO A 498 9.64 16.93 -4.37
C PRO A 498 9.57 17.36 -5.84
N LYS A 499 10.35 18.37 -6.28
CA LYS A 499 10.33 18.92 -7.64
C LYS A 499 11.74 19.07 -8.18
N ILE A 500 11.95 18.74 -9.46
CA ILE A 500 13.26 18.83 -10.13
C ILE A 500 13.86 20.23 -9.94
N GLU A 501 13.08 21.28 -10.16
CA GLU A 501 13.57 22.66 -10.02
C GLU A 501 14.07 23.02 -8.61
N LYS A 502 13.46 22.43 -7.57
CA LYS A 502 13.84 22.71 -6.18
C LYS A 502 15.12 21.98 -5.84
N ILE A 503 15.24 20.72 -6.28
CA ILE A 503 16.44 19.91 -6.07
C ILE A 503 17.62 20.50 -6.85
N ALA A 504 17.42 20.86 -8.12
CA ALA A 504 18.42 21.54 -8.93
C ALA A 504 18.89 22.84 -8.26
N GLY A 505 17.95 23.65 -7.75
CA GLY A 505 18.27 24.88 -7.03
C GLY A 505 19.09 24.66 -5.75
N ILE A 506 18.95 23.51 -5.07
CA ILE A 506 19.76 23.17 -3.90
C ILE A 506 21.19 22.79 -4.32
N ILE A 507 21.32 22.01 -5.40
CA ILE A 507 22.61 21.63 -5.98
C ILE A 507 23.36 22.86 -6.50
N ASP A 508 22.71 23.70 -7.30
CA ASP A 508 23.31 24.85 -7.97
C ASP A 508 23.79 25.94 -6.99
N ARG A 509 23.13 26.07 -5.83
CA ARG A 509 23.55 27.01 -4.78
C ARG A 509 24.75 26.51 -3.97
N GLY A 510 25.22 25.28 -4.21
CA GLY A 510 26.29 24.68 -3.42
C GLY A 510 25.92 24.52 -1.94
N LEU A 511 24.62 24.56 -1.61
CA LEU A 511 24.10 24.30 -0.27
C LEU A 511 24.11 22.78 -0.04
N THR A 512 25.30 22.19 -0.02
CA THR A 512 25.51 20.89 0.58
C THR A 512 25.49 21.12 2.09
N GLU A 513 24.30 21.10 2.69
CA GLU A 513 24.22 20.99 4.14
C GLU A 513 25.08 19.79 4.56
N LYS A 514 26.03 19.99 5.46
CA LYS A 514 26.69 18.86 6.13
C LYS A 514 25.56 18.02 6.72
N SER A 515 25.45 16.78 6.25
CA SER A 515 24.43 15.82 6.69
C SER A 515 24.33 15.88 8.22
N SER A 516 23.27 16.52 8.72
CA SER A 516 22.98 16.55 10.14
C SER A 516 22.59 15.13 10.53
N ARG A 517 23.24 14.57 11.55
CA ARG A 517 22.86 13.27 12.10
C ARG A 517 21.45 13.30 12.70
N LEU A 518 20.97 14.48 13.05
CA LEU A 518 19.58 14.72 13.41
C LEU A 518 18.76 14.92 12.14
N VAL A 519 17.91 13.94 11.87
CA VAL A 519 16.91 13.93 10.80
C VAL A 519 15.59 14.42 11.37
N CYS A 520 15.10 15.56 10.89
CA CYS A 520 13.76 16.02 11.26
C CYS A 520 12.72 15.09 10.63
N LEU A 521 12.03 14.29 11.44
CA LEU A 521 10.99 13.37 10.97
C LEU A 521 9.63 14.07 10.90
N GLN A 522 9.38 14.96 11.86
CA GLN A 522 8.18 15.79 11.94
C GLN A 522 8.60 17.14 12.57
N PRO A 523 8.37 18.29 11.88
CA PRO A 523 8.88 19.58 12.33
C PRO A 523 7.91 20.38 13.22
N SER A 524 6.63 20.01 13.29
CA SER A 524 5.60 20.84 13.93
C SER A 524 5.55 20.63 15.44
N GLY A 525 5.27 21.71 16.16
CA GLY A 525 5.09 21.67 17.61
C GLY A 525 5.95 22.69 18.34
N THR A 526 5.50 23.11 19.52
CA THR A 526 6.19 24.09 20.37
C THR A 526 6.67 23.50 21.69
N LYS A 527 6.25 22.27 22.02
CA LYS A 527 6.73 21.55 23.21
C LYS A 527 8.11 20.95 22.95
N PRO A 528 8.87 20.58 24.01
CA PRO A 528 10.19 19.98 23.84
C PRO A 528 10.16 18.76 22.91
N PRO A 529 11.12 18.66 21.98
CA PRO A 529 11.18 17.60 20.98
C PRO A 529 11.36 16.21 21.58
N ILE A 530 11.02 15.21 20.77
CA ILE A 530 11.32 13.81 21.03
C ILE A 530 12.51 13.42 20.15
N PHE A 531 13.57 12.94 20.78
CA PHE A 531 14.74 12.41 20.09
C PHE A 531 14.64 10.89 20.03
N CYS A 532 14.78 10.32 18.84
CA CYS A 532 14.54 8.91 18.62
C CYS A 532 15.66 8.19 17.89
N TRP A 533 15.94 6.96 18.34
CA TRP A 533 16.97 6.09 17.77
C TRP A 533 16.35 4.91 17.02
N PRO A 534 16.79 4.63 15.78
CA PRO A 534 16.34 3.48 15.01
C PRO A 534 16.93 2.16 15.52
N GLY A 535 16.51 1.06 14.88
CA GLY A 535 17.11 -0.26 15.09
C GLY A 535 18.47 -0.41 14.39
N LEU A 536 18.94 -1.66 14.25
CA LEU A 536 20.29 -2.00 13.78
C LEU A 536 20.68 -1.40 12.40
N GLY A 537 19.72 -1.12 11.53
CA GLY A 537 19.97 -0.50 10.21
C GLY A 537 20.35 0.97 10.26
N GLY A 538 20.24 1.63 11.41
CA GLY A 538 20.83 2.96 11.66
C GLY A 538 20.14 4.16 11.00
N TYR A 539 19.13 3.96 10.15
CA TYR A 539 18.36 5.05 9.55
C TYR A 539 17.05 5.32 10.32
N PRO A 540 16.78 6.56 10.76
CA PRO A 540 15.58 6.88 11.53
C PRO A 540 14.30 7.01 10.70
N ILE A 541 14.37 6.91 9.37
CA ILE A 541 13.21 7.12 8.50
C ILE A 541 12.09 6.10 8.74
N ASN A 542 12.40 4.90 9.21
CA ASN A 542 11.39 3.91 9.59
C ASN A 542 10.50 4.38 10.75
N LEU A 543 10.95 5.37 11.53
CA LEU A 543 10.17 6.00 12.60
C LEU A 543 9.31 7.18 12.10
N LYS A 544 9.42 7.57 10.83
CA LYS A 544 8.68 8.73 10.29
C LYS A 544 7.16 8.54 10.37
N VAL A 545 6.66 7.37 9.98
CA VAL A 545 5.21 7.06 10.04
C VAL A 545 4.69 7.13 11.48
N LEU A 546 5.48 6.65 12.44
CA LEU A 546 5.17 6.79 13.86
C LEU A 546 5.16 8.26 14.28
N ALA A 547 6.20 9.02 13.92
CA ALA A 547 6.31 10.44 14.25
C ALA A 547 5.16 11.29 13.67
N GLU A 548 4.73 11.02 12.44
CA GLU A 548 3.62 11.73 11.77
C GLU A 548 2.25 11.41 12.41
N LYS A 549 2.07 10.21 12.94
CA LYS A 549 0.84 9.79 13.62
C LYS A 549 0.79 10.16 15.11
N MET A 550 1.94 10.38 15.73
CA MET A 550 2.03 10.93 17.09
C MET A 550 1.67 12.43 17.11
N THR A 551 1.48 13.00 18.30
CA THR A 551 0.99 14.38 18.46
C THR A 551 1.82 15.41 17.67
N SER A 552 1.15 16.33 16.98
CA SER A 552 1.79 17.45 16.27
C SER A 552 2.26 18.58 17.19
N GLU A 553 2.15 18.42 18.51
CA GLU A 553 2.53 19.43 19.49
C GLU A 553 4.04 19.43 19.81
N ARG A 554 4.77 18.39 19.43
CA ARG A 554 6.22 18.21 19.68
C ARG A 554 6.95 17.83 18.38
N PRO A 555 8.06 18.49 18.04
CA PRO A 555 8.91 18.05 16.94
C PRO A 555 9.54 16.68 17.21
N PHE A 556 9.73 15.88 16.16
CA PHE A 556 10.48 14.62 16.20
C PHE A 556 11.79 14.71 15.44
N TYR A 557 12.87 14.33 16.12
CA TYR A 557 14.19 14.19 15.52
C TYR A 557 14.69 12.76 15.65
N GLY A 558 14.98 12.15 14.51
CA GLY A 558 15.64 10.86 14.42
C GLY A 558 17.15 11.00 14.40
N ILE A 559 17.86 10.12 15.09
CA ILE A 559 19.32 10.12 15.15
C ILE A 559 19.85 9.03 14.22
N GLN A 560 20.52 9.44 13.16
CA GLN A 560 21.17 8.54 12.21
C GLN A 560 22.44 7.96 12.82
N ALA A 561 22.63 6.66 12.65
CA ALA A 561 23.83 5.96 13.10
C ALA A 561 25.08 6.52 12.40
N PHE A 562 26.16 6.62 13.18
CA PHE A 562 27.47 7.02 12.69
C PHE A 562 28.06 5.86 11.87
N GLY A 563 28.61 6.15 10.69
CA GLY A 563 29.16 5.14 9.76
C GLY A 563 28.30 4.88 8.52
N ILE A 564 27.12 5.50 8.46
CA ILE A 564 26.25 5.48 7.28
C ILE A 564 26.78 6.39 6.16
N ASN A 565 27.39 7.51 6.53
CA ASN A 565 27.97 8.46 5.57
C ASN A 565 29.33 7.94 5.06
N GLU A 566 29.71 8.31 3.84
CA GLU A 566 30.89 7.78 3.12
C GLU A 566 32.25 7.94 3.83
N ASP A 567 32.35 8.87 4.79
CA ASP A 567 33.58 9.21 5.51
C ASP A 567 33.52 8.86 7.01
N GLU A 568 32.53 8.08 7.44
CA GLU A 568 32.32 7.74 8.85
C GLU A 568 32.62 6.26 9.13
N ILE A 569 33.17 6.00 10.32
CA ILE A 569 33.39 4.64 10.84
C ILE A 569 32.51 4.49 12.08
N PRO A 570 31.66 3.46 12.19
CA PRO A 570 30.83 3.25 13.37
C PRO A 570 31.66 3.23 14.66
N TYR A 571 31.12 3.81 15.73
CA TYR A 571 31.74 3.73 17.05
C TYR A 571 31.77 2.28 17.54
N SER A 572 32.82 1.92 18.27
CA SER A 572 32.98 0.57 18.85
C SER A 572 32.49 0.44 20.30
N SER A 573 31.97 1.52 20.89
CA SER A 573 31.40 1.51 22.24
C SER A 573 30.04 2.22 22.27
N LEU A 574 29.13 1.74 23.13
CA LEU A 574 27.82 2.38 23.30
C LEU A 574 27.97 3.78 23.88
N GLU A 575 28.89 3.93 24.83
CA GLU A 575 29.13 5.15 25.61
C GLU A 575 29.60 6.30 24.73
N GLU A 576 30.56 6.05 23.83
CA GLU A 576 31.08 7.05 22.89
C GLU A 576 30.03 7.43 21.84
N MET A 577 29.31 6.43 21.31
CA MET A 577 28.23 6.65 20.35
C MET A 577 27.17 7.60 20.94
N VAL A 578 26.73 7.31 22.16
CA VAL A 578 25.73 8.11 22.86
C VAL A 578 26.26 9.48 23.27
N SER A 579 27.53 9.57 23.68
CA SER A 579 28.16 10.87 23.97
C SER A 579 28.15 11.79 22.75
N ALA A 580 28.47 11.23 21.57
CA ALA A 580 28.40 11.97 20.32
C ALA A 580 26.96 12.38 19.98
N ASP A 581 26.00 11.48 20.16
CA ASP A 581 24.57 11.74 19.92
C ASP A 581 24.03 12.85 20.83
N ILE A 582 24.37 12.84 22.12
CA ILE A 582 24.03 13.90 23.07
C ILE A 582 24.59 15.26 22.61
N ALA A 583 25.81 15.28 22.06
CA ALA A 583 26.40 16.50 21.54
C ALA A 583 25.62 17.07 20.34
N GLU A 584 25.05 16.22 19.48
CA GLU A 584 24.15 16.66 18.41
C GLU A 584 22.79 17.11 18.95
N ILE A 585 22.18 16.34 19.86
CA ILE A 585 20.91 16.70 20.53
C ILE A 585 21.01 18.09 21.15
N ARG A 586 22.13 18.39 21.82
CA ARG A 586 22.38 19.69 22.46
C ARG A 586 22.47 20.88 21.51
N LYS A 587 22.65 20.65 20.20
CA LYS A 587 22.55 21.71 19.19
C LYS A 587 21.11 22.18 18.98
N ILE A 588 20.13 21.28 19.17
CA ILE A 588 18.69 21.59 19.08
C ILE A 588 18.13 21.98 20.45
N GLN A 589 18.45 21.20 21.49
CA GLN A 589 17.96 21.42 22.85
C GLN A 589 19.11 21.35 23.86
N LYS A 590 19.55 22.52 24.35
CA LYS A 590 20.73 22.64 25.22
C LYS A 590 20.58 22.00 26.60
N GLU A 591 19.38 22.06 27.17
CA GLU A 591 19.07 21.63 28.54
C GLU A 591 17.76 20.82 28.58
N GLY A 592 17.62 19.97 29.59
CA GLY A 592 16.39 19.19 29.81
C GLY A 592 15.14 20.06 30.11
N PRO A 593 13.94 19.48 30.13
CA PRO A 593 13.67 18.04 30.12
C PRO A 593 13.76 17.39 28.73
N TYR A 594 14.50 16.29 28.63
CA TYR A 594 14.58 15.48 27.41
C TYR A 594 13.50 14.39 27.35
N TYR A 595 13.09 14.02 26.13
CA TYR A 595 12.16 12.92 25.84
C TYR A 595 12.80 12.00 24.81
N PHE A 596 12.89 10.71 25.14
CA PHE A 596 13.57 9.74 24.30
C PHE A 596 12.67 8.60 23.87
N LEU A 597 12.91 8.14 22.64
CA LEU A 597 12.27 6.96 22.08
C LEU A 597 13.32 6.08 21.41
N GLY A 598 13.35 4.80 21.76
CA GLY A 598 14.22 3.82 21.13
C GLY A 598 13.40 2.72 20.47
N TYR A 599 13.77 2.31 19.26
CA TYR A 599 13.20 1.13 18.61
C TYR A 599 14.27 0.04 18.44
N SER A 600 13.96 -1.19 18.86
CA SER A 600 14.88 -2.33 18.76
C SER A 600 16.23 -1.99 19.42
N PHE A 601 17.36 -2.10 18.70
CA PHE A 601 18.67 -1.68 19.18
C PHE A 601 18.71 -0.23 19.72
N GLY A 602 17.92 0.68 19.15
CA GLY A 602 17.78 2.06 19.61
C GLY A 602 17.30 2.19 21.07
N CYS A 603 16.68 1.15 21.63
CA CYS A 603 16.36 1.10 23.06
C CYS A 603 17.61 1.17 23.93
N ASN A 604 18.72 0.56 23.48
CA ASN A 604 19.98 0.62 24.19
C ASN A 604 20.55 2.02 24.25
N LEU A 605 20.52 2.70 23.10
CA LEU A 605 20.96 4.09 22.93
C LEU A 605 20.13 5.04 23.79
N ALA A 606 18.81 4.92 23.75
CA ALA A 606 17.91 5.75 24.56
C ALA A 606 18.15 5.58 26.07
N PHE A 607 18.34 4.35 26.55
CA PHE A 607 18.66 4.09 27.96
C PHE A 607 20.02 4.67 28.37
N GLU A 608 21.06 4.48 27.55
CA GLU A 608 22.38 5.01 27.82
C GLU A 608 22.39 6.55 27.81
N ALA A 609 21.66 7.16 26.87
CA ALA A 609 21.54 8.61 26.77
C ALA A 609 20.91 9.19 28.04
N ALA A 610 19.88 8.53 28.56
CA ALA A 610 19.28 8.91 29.83
C ALA A 610 20.25 8.78 31.01
N PHE A 611 20.98 7.66 31.09
CA PHE A 611 21.98 7.45 32.14
C PHE A 611 23.06 8.54 32.13
N GLN A 612 23.67 8.81 30.96
CA GLN A 612 24.73 9.82 30.86
C GLN A 612 24.22 11.23 31.16
N LEU A 613 23.01 11.58 30.72
CA LEU A 613 22.42 12.88 31.02
C LEU A 613 22.08 13.02 32.51
N GLU A 614 21.52 11.99 33.15
CA GLU A 614 21.26 12.00 34.60
C GLU A 614 22.56 12.15 35.41
N GLU A 615 23.65 11.46 35.03
CA GLU A 615 24.97 11.63 35.65
C GLU A 615 25.54 13.04 35.44
N MET A 616 25.21 13.70 34.34
CA MET A 616 25.52 15.11 34.08
C MET A 616 24.59 16.10 34.83
N GLY A 617 23.64 15.60 35.63
CA GLY A 617 22.68 16.42 36.37
C GLY A 617 21.51 16.96 35.53
N GLU A 618 21.35 16.47 34.31
CA GLU A 618 20.26 16.85 33.41
C GLU A 618 18.98 16.08 33.69
N LYS A 619 17.84 16.70 33.38
CA LYS A 619 16.55 16.04 33.55
C LYS A 619 16.15 15.32 32.27
N VAL A 620 15.98 13.99 32.36
CA VAL A 620 15.24 13.23 31.34
C VAL A 620 13.85 12.96 31.90
N LYS A 621 12.82 13.36 31.13
CA LYS A 621 11.44 13.34 31.62
C LYS A 621 10.76 12.02 31.32
N GLN A 622 11.06 11.42 30.18
CA GLN A 622 10.39 10.23 29.70
C GLN A 622 11.26 9.43 28.74
N ILE A 623 11.22 8.10 28.88
CA ILE A 623 11.76 7.16 27.89
C ILE A 623 10.65 6.21 27.44
N VAL A 624 10.58 5.97 26.14
CA VAL A 624 9.74 4.94 25.51
C VAL A 624 10.63 3.96 24.75
N LEU A 625 10.55 2.68 25.11
CA LEU A 625 11.31 1.59 24.50
C LEU A 625 10.36 0.70 23.69
N LEU A 626 10.60 0.60 22.38
CA LEU A 626 9.75 -0.14 21.45
C LEU A 626 10.48 -1.41 20.98
N ALA A 627 9.84 -2.56 21.15
CA ALA A 627 10.38 -3.87 20.78
C ALA A 627 11.85 -4.06 21.24
N PRO A 628 12.15 -3.90 22.54
CA PRO A 628 13.52 -3.98 23.05
C PRO A 628 14.10 -5.39 23.12
N GLY A 629 13.34 -6.41 22.71
CA GLY A 629 13.77 -7.80 22.71
C GLY A 629 14.53 -8.16 21.44
N MET A 630 15.14 -9.34 21.43
CA MET A 630 15.73 -9.89 20.21
C MET A 630 14.69 -10.69 19.43
N LEU A 631 14.82 -10.70 18.10
CA LEU A 631 13.96 -11.50 17.22
C LEU A 631 14.13 -13.00 17.53
N LYS A 632 13.01 -13.70 17.68
CA LYS A 632 12.96 -15.16 17.82
C LYS A 632 13.49 -15.86 16.58
N GLY A 633 14.29 -16.90 16.77
CA GLY A 633 14.88 -17.68 15.67
C GLY A 633 16.22 -17.12 15.13
N LEU A 634 16.66 -15.94 15.58
CA LEU A 634 18.05 -15.53 15.39
C LEU A 634 18.93 -16.36 16.34
N PRO A 635 19.86 -17.17 15.84
CA PRO A 635 20.66 -18.00 16.72
C PRO A 635 21.61 -17.12 17.57
N THR A 636 21.75 -17.47 18.84
CA THR A 636 22.41 -16.64 19.87
C THR A 636 23.79 -17.17 20.26
N THR A 637 24.26 -18.24 19.61
CA THR A 637 25.34 -19.08 20.14
C THR A 637 26.63 -19.07 19.32
N ASN A 638 26.68 -18.55 18.09
CA ASN A 638 27.91 -18.55 17.28
C ASN A 638 28.48 -17.13 17.04
N LEU A 639 29.74 -16.96 17.46
CA LEU A 639 30.35 -15.68 17.86
C LEU A 639 31.19 -14.99 16.77
N SER A 640 31.13 -15.43 15.51
CA SER A 640 31.94 -14.85 14.43
C SER A 640 31.24 -13.66 13.78
N ASP A 641 31.99 -12.58 13.55
CA ASP A 641 31.58 -11.41 12.75
C ASP A 641 32.05 -11.56 11.29
N GLU A 642 32.46 -12.76 10.88
CA GLU A 642 32.83 -13.10 9.50
C GLU A 642 31.59 -13.49 8.68
N TYR A 643 31.64 -13.20 7.37
CA TYR A 643 30.54 -13.44 6.42
C TYR A 643 30.27 -14.92 6.13
N ASP A 644 31.13 -15.84 6.60
CA ASP A 644 30.88 -17.28 6.56
C ASP A 644 29.95 -17.76 7.68
N ASN A 645 29.68 -16.89 8.67
CA ASN A 645 28.73 -17.16 9.74
C ASN A 645 27.29 -16.90 9.27
N LYS A 646 26.54 -18.00 9.10
CA LYS A 646 25.12 -17.96 8.76
C LYS A 646 24.29 -17.06 9.68
N GLU A 647 24.62 -16.97 10.97
CA GLU A 647 23.91 -16.11 11.92
C GLU A 647 24.12 -14.61 11.65
N LEU A 648 25.29 -14.24 11.11
CA LEU A 648 25.56 -12.86 10.70
C LEU A 648 24.81 -12.54 9.42
N ILE A 649 24.89 -13.42 8.43
CA ILE A 649 24.19 -13.25 7.15
C ILE A 649 22.68 -13.15 7.37
N THR A 650 22.09 -14.00 8.21
CA THR A 650 20.67 -13.88 8.57
C THR A 650 20.37 -12.50 9.16
N LEU A 651 21.16 -12.03 10.14
CA LEU A 651 20.91 -10.72 10.74
C LEU A 651 21.03 -9.58 9.71
N LEU A 652 22.11 -9.56 8.94
CA LEU A 652 22.34 -8.56 7.91
C LEU A 652 21.18 -8.56 6.91
N PHE A 653 20.79 -9.74 6.43
CA PHE A 653 19.70 -9.92 5.49
C PHE A 653 18.37 -9.38 6.05
N THR A 654 18.04 -9.66 7.32
CA THR A 654 16.80 -9.16 7.94
C THR A 654 16.72 -7.63 8.03
N VAL A 655 17.85 -6.92 8.07
CA VAL A 655 17.86 -5.45 8.05
C VAL A 655 17.44 -4.92 6.66
N PHE A 656 17.78 -5.64 5.59
CA PHE A 656 17.39 -5.29 4.23
C PHE A 656 15.99 -5.80 3.87
N SER A 657 15.67 -7.05 4.20
CA SER A 657 14.35 -7.66 3.93
C SER A 657 13.23 -7.12 4.82
N ARG A 658 13.58 -6.65 6.02
CA ARG A 658 12.65 -6.30 7.11
C ARG A 658 11.71 -7.45 7.50
N ASN A 659 12.15 -8.68 7.27
CA ASN A 659 11.37 -9.88 7.52
C ASN A 659 12.31 -11.04 7.89
N VAL A 660 12.06 -11.68 9.04
CA VAL A 660 12.84 -12.83 9.51
C VAL A 660 12.56 -14.09 8.70
N ASP A 661 11.33 -14.22 8.20
CA ASP A 661 10.84 -15.37 7.44
C ASP A 661 10.85 -15.08 5.92
N ASP A 662 11.76 -14.21 5.49
CA ASP A 662 11.89 -13.89 4.07
C ASP A 662 12.38 -15.13 3.30
N PRO A 663 11.65 -15.56 2.25
CA PRO A 663 11.92 -16.82 1.55
C PRO A 663 13.29 -16.82 0.86
N ASP A 664 13.86 -15.64 0.58
CA ASP A 664 15.14 -15.49 -0.10
C ASP A 664 16.34 -15.56 0.85
N LEU A 665 16.10 -15.65 2.16
CA LEU A 665 17.16 -15.84 3.16
C LEU A 665 17.96 -17.11 2.88
N HIS A 666 17.31 -18.19 2.44
CA HIS A 666 18.00 -19.44 2.15
C HIS A 666 19.00 -19.28 1.00
N GLU A 667 18.59 -18.63 -0.08
CA GLU A 667 19.46 -18.34 -1.22
C GLU A 667 20.61 -17.41 -0.81
N CYS A 668 20.31 -16.40 0.02
CA CYS A 668 21.33 -15.50 0.57
C CYS A 668 22.40 -16.29 1.35
N LEU A 669 21.97 -17.23 2.21
CA LEU A 669 22.85 -18.07 3.02
C LEU A 669 23.69 -19.06 2.20
N GLU A 670 23.20 -19.50 1.04
CA GLU A 670 23.95 -20.39 0.15
C GLU A 670 24.95 -19.64 -0.74
N THR A 671 24.64 -18.39 -1.09
CA THR A 671 25.41 -17.62 -2.08
C THR A 671 26.38 -16.62 -1.48
N SER A 672 26.16 -16.20 -0.22
CA SER A 672 26.98 -15.21 0.48
C SER A 672 28.08 -15.89 1.30
N CYS A 673 29.29 -15.97 0.75
CA CYS A 673 30.46 -16.54 1.42
C CYS A 673 31.48 -15.48 1.88
N ASP A 674 31.32 -14.23 1.44
CA ASP A 674 32.14 -13.07 1.80
C ASP A 674 31.33 -11.76 1.68
N GLU A 675 31.91 -10.62 2.08
CA GLU A 675 31.26 -9.31 1.96
C GLU A 675 30.84 -9.00 0.52
N THR A 676 31.64 -9.39 -0.47
CA THR A 676 31.41 -9.04 -1.88
C THR A 676 30.22 -9.79 -2.45
N SER A 677 30.12 -11.08 -2.18
CA SER A 677 29.01 -11.96 -2.59
C SER A 677 27.72 -11.59 -1.88
N PHE A 678 27.76 -11.27 -0.58
CA PHE A 678 26.59 -10.75 0.14
C PHE A 678 26.10 -9.43 -0.44
N VAL A 679 27.01 -8.46 -0.63
CA VAL A 679 26.67 -7.15 -1.21
C VAL A 679 26.09 -7.32 -2.59
N LYS A 680 26.69 -8.17 -3.43
CA LYS A 680 26.17 -8.46 -4.77
C LYS A 680 24.77 -9.08 -4.70
N PHE A 681 24.55 -10.05 -3.83
CA PHE A 681 23.24 -10.68 -3.63
C PHE A 681 22.20 -9.64 -3.22
N VAL A 682 22.48 -8.84 -2.20
CA VAL A 682 21.57 -7.78 -1.71
C VAL A 682 21.33 -6.72 -2.78
N CYS A 683 22.36 -6.28 -3.51
CA CYS A 683 22.20 -5.32 -4.61
C CYS A 683 21.34 -5.87 -5.75
N GLN A 684 21.54 -7.13 -6.15
CA GLN A 684 20.74 -7.75 -7.19
C GLN A 684 19.30 -7.97 -6.72
N LYS A 685 19.13 -8.45 -5.49
CA LYS A 685 17.83 -8.81 -4.95
C LYS A 685 16.94 -7.59 -4.72
N TYR A 686 17.50 -6.54 -4.12
CA TYR A 686 16.77 -5.32 -3.77
C TYR A 686 17.02 -4.18 -4.75
N SER A 687 17.62 -4.47 -5.91
CA SER A 687 17.94 -3.49 -6.96
C SER A 687 18.69 -2.25 -6.44
N ILE A 688 19.60 -2.45 -5.48
CA ILE A 688 20.40 -1.37 -4.91
C ILE A 688 21.54 -1.05 -5.88
N SER A 689 21.45 0.13 -6.50
CA SER A 689 22.41 0.64 -7.48
C SER A 689 23.79 0.95 -6.90
N ASN A 690 23.90 1.15 -5.58
CA ASN A 690 25.15 1.48 -4.88
C ASN A 690 25.59 0.37 -3.89
N PRO A 691 26.54 -0.51 -4.30
CA PRO A 691 27.14 -1.53 -3.44
C PRO A 691 27.81 -1.00 -2.17
N GLU A 692 28.37 0.21 -2.20
CA GLU A 692 29.06 0.79 -1.03
C GLU A 692 28.09 1.15 0.09
N LEU A 693 26.83 1.47 -0.23
CA LEU A 693 25.80 1.69 0.78
C LEU A 693 25.50 0.40 1.57
N VAL A 694 25.40 -0.73 0.87
CA VAL A 694 25.16 -2.04 1.50
C VAL A 694 26.31 -2.40 2.44
N LYS A 695 27.56 -2.13 2.03
CA LYS A 695 28.73 -2.31 2.90
C LYS A 695 28.68 -1.44 4.16
N ARG A 696 28.36 -0.15 4.01
CA ARG A 696 28.26 0.78 5.16
C ARG A 696 27.18 0.36 6.14
N ILE A 697 25.98 0.03 5.65
CA ILE A 697 24.90 -0.49 6.50
C ILE A 697 25.35 -1.78 7.21
N SER A 698 25.98 -2.69 6.48
CA SER A 698 26.44 -3.96 7.07
C SER A 698 27.45 -3.73 8.20
N LYS A 699 28.40 -2.80 8.03
CA LYS A 699 29.35 -2.41 9.08
C LYS A 699 28.66 -1.83 10.31
N VAL A 700 27.67 -0.95 10.12
CA VAL A 700 26.87 -0.39 11.22
C VAL A 700 26.14 -1.50 11.99
N VAL A 701 25.54 -2.46 11.28
CA VAL A 701 24.81 -3.58 11.89
C VAL A 701 25.77 -4.48 12.68
N ILE A 702 26.94 -4.81 12.12
CA ILE A 702 27.97 -5.64 12.77
C ILE A 702 28.41 -4.99 14.09
N GLU A 703 28.82 -3.72 14.06
CA GLU A 703 29.29 -3.02 15.26
C GLU A 703 28.17 -2.84 16.29
N SER A 704 26.95 -2.51 15.85
CA SER A 704 25.79 -2.40 16.75
C SER A 704 25.48 -3.74 17.44
N ARG A 705 25.58 -4.87 16.72
CA ARG A 705 25.42 -6.22 17.29
C ARG A 705 26.50 -6.51 18.32
N ARG A 706 27.76 -6.17 18.03
CA ARG A 706 28.90 -6.35 18.94
C ARG A 706 28.69 -5.59 20.25
N ILE A 707 28.34 -4.31 20.16
CA ILE A 707 28.03 -3.46 21.32
C ILE A 707 26.89 -4.05 22.16
N SER A 708 25.81 -4.52 21.51
CA SER A 708 24.69 -5.12 22.22
C SER A 708 25.07 -6.38 22.99
N ARG A 709 26.00 -7.20 22.47
CA ARG A 709 26.49 -8.43 23.14
C ARG A 709 27.31 -8.09 24.39
N GLU A 710 28.20 -7.10 24.29
CA GLU A 710 29.06 -6.67 25.41
C GLU A 710 28.20 -6.10 26.55
N ARG A 711 27.22 -5.26 26.23
CA ARG A 711 26.33 -4.67 27.23
C ARG A 711 25.52 -5.69 28.02
N ASN A 712 25.00 -6.74 27.36
CA ASN A 712 24.22 -7.79 28.03
C ASN A 712 25.02 -8.53 29.11
N ARG A 713 26.36 -8.46 29.09
CA ARG A 713 27.24 -9.06 30.09
C ARG A 713 27.55 -8.12 31.27
N GLU A 714 27.31 -6.82 31.14
CA GLU A 714 27.89 -5.79 32.02
C GLU A 714 26.89 -4.93 32.82
N THR A 715 25.57 -5.17 32.77
CA THR A 715 24.62 -4.17 33.30
C THR A 715 24.67 -3.96 34.83
N GLN A 716 25.39 -2.91 35.26
CA GLN A 716 25.40 -2.30 36.60
C GLN A 716 24.81 -0.87 36.63
N LYS A 717 24.26 -0.37 35.51
CA LYS A 717 23.73 1.01 35.37
C LYS A 717 22.25 1.11 35.75
N SER A 718 21.85 2.24 36.33
CA SER A 718 20.45 2.51 36.71
C SER A 718 20.04 3.95 36.44
N ILE A 719 18.82 4.15 35.98
CA ILE A 719 18.23 5.48 35.72
C ILE A 719 17.03 5.76 36.65
N THR A 720 16.79 7.03 36.93
CA THR A 720 15.66 7.54 37.71
C THR A 720 14.50 8.02 36.84
N THR A 721 14.68 8.05 35.53
CA THR A 721 13.63 8.40 34.56
C THR A 721 12.55 7.33 34.44
N PRO A 722 11.24 7.70 34.51
CA PRO A 722 10.14 6.78 34.21
C PRO A 722 10.28 6.19 32.80
N THR A 723 10.09 4.89 32.66
CA THR A 723 10.26 4.19 31.38
C THR A 723 9.04 3.36 31.01
N TYR A 724 8.56 3.48 29.77
CA TYR A 724 7.51 2.61 29.22
C TYR A 724 8.11 1.69 28.17
N ILE A 725 7.81 0.40 28.28
CA ILE A 725 8.33 -0.65 27.43
C ILE A 725 7.16 -1.27 26.66
N PHE A 726 7.20 -1.18 25.34
CA PHE A 726 6.22 -1.77 24.44
C PHE A 726 6.83 -3.02 23.82
N SER A 727 6.52 -4.18 24.39
CA SER A 727 7.09 -5.48 24.03
C SER A 727 6.42 -6.08 22.81
N ALA A 728 7.22 -6.57 21.85
CA ALA A 728 6.71 -7.25 20.67
C ALA A 728 6.32 -8.70 20.93
N LEU A 729 5.43 -9.22 20.08
CA LEU A 729 5.05 -10.62 20.05
C LEU A 729 6.24 -11.46 19.63
N ASN A 730 6.45 -12.55 20.36
CA ASN A 730 7.49 -13.55 20.11
C ASN A 730 8.94 -13.12 20.35
N ASP A 731 9.27 -11.86 20.66
CA ASP A 731 10.66 -11.49 20.98
C ASP A 731 11.26 -12.35 22.10
N GLU A 732 12.45 -12.90 21.86
CA GLU A 732 13.21 -13.67 22.83
C GLU A 732 14.23 -12.73 23.50
N PHE A 733 14.22 -12.68 24.84
CA PHE A 733 15.20 -11.96 25.65
C PHE A 733 15.21 -10.42 25.48
N SER A 734 14.69 -9.71 26.49
CA SER A 734 14.97 -8.28 26.71
C SER A 734 15.55 -8.06 28.10
N VAL A 735 16.76 -7.48 28.19
CA VAL A 735 17.38 -7.11 29.47
C VAL A 735 16.52 -6.09 30.21
N PHE A 736 15.92 -5.15 29.48
CA PHE A 736 15.04 -4.13 30.04
C PHE A 736 13.74 -4.70 30.62
N GLU A 737 13.28 -5.86 30.12
CA GLU A 737 12.10 -6.53 30.65
C GLU A 737 12.37 -7.35 31.91
N LYS A 738 13.60 -7.87 32.07
CA LYS A 738 13.96 -8.75 33.20
C LYS A 738 14.68 -8.04 34.33
N ASN A 739 15.54 -7.06 34.04
CA ASN A 739 16.37 -6.40 35.04
C ASN A 739 15.65 -5.17 35.63
N ILE A 740 14.98 -5.37 36.78
CA ILE A 740 14.23 -4.31 37.45
C ILE A 740 15.12 -3.24 38.08
N ASP A 741 16.35 -3.60 38.47
CA ASP A 741 17.27 -2.74 39.21
C ASP A 741 17.81 -1.57 38.36
N CYS A 742 17.71 -1.69 37.04
CA CYS A 742 18.06 -0.64 36.08
C CYS A 742 17.09 0.56 36.10
N PHE A 743 15.88 0.43 36.65
CA PHE A 743 14.80 1.43 36.54
C PHE A 743 14.32 1.93 37.90
N ARG A 744 15.14 2.73 38.58
CA ARG A 744 14.80 3.35 39.88
C ARG A 744 13.60 4.29 39.80
N GLY A 745 13.35 4.87 38.62
CA GLY A 745 12.18 5.71 38.32
C GLY A 745 10.87 4.96 38.12
N GLY A 746 10.91 3.61 38.13
CA GLY A 746 9.79 2.76 37.74
C GLY A 746 9.74 2.48 36.24
N ARG A 747 9.18 1.32 35.90
CA ARG A 747 8.93 0.90 34.52
C ARG A 747 7.56 0.28 34.36
N GLU A 748 6.91 0.54 33.23
CA GLU A 748 5.68 -0.14 32.83
C GLU A 748 5.94 -0.95 31.56
N ILE A 749 5.46 -2.19 31.52
CA ILE A 749 5.59 -3.08 30.37
C ILE A 749 4.21 -3.31 29.76
N ILE A 750 4.05 -2.93 28.50
CA ILE A 750 2.87 -3.12 27.68
C ILE A 750 3.21 -4.17 26.62
N LYS A 751 2.51 -5.30 26.62
CA LYS A 751 2.71 -6.37 25.62
C LYS A 751 1.75 -6.19 24.45
N LEU A 752 2.28 -6.24 23.23
CA LEU A 752 1.50 -6.12 22.01
C LEU A 752 1.49 -7.45 21.26
N ASN A 753 0.35 -7.79 20.66
CA ASN A 753 0.23 -8.92 19.75
C ASN A 753 0.66 -8.51 18.32
N VAL A 754 1.86 -7.95 18.19
CA VAL A 754 2.43 -7.42 16.94
C VAL A 754 3.88 -7.90 16.84
N ALA A 755 4.30 -8.45 15.69
CA ALA A 755 5.68 -8.91 15.52
C ALA A 755 6.65 -7.71 15.50
N HIS A 756 7.93 -7.97 15.81
CA HIS A 756 8.96 -6.94 15.97
C HIS A 756 9.02 -5.92 14.83
N PHE A 757 9.06 -6.37 13.57
CA PHE A 757 9.13 -5.49 12.39
C PHE A 757 7.80 -4.81 12.06
N ASP A 758 6.68 -5.36 12.52
CA ASP A 758 5.33 -4.84 12.24
C ASP A 758 4.95 -3.66 13.15
N PHE A 759 5.74 -3.36 14.19
CA PHE A 759 5.49 -2.23 15.10
C PHE A 759 5.36 -0.88 14.40
N LEU A 760 6.15 -0.70 13.34
CA LEU A 760 6.23 0.57 12.59
C LEU A 760 5.47 0.50 11.26
N MET A 761 4.76 -0.60 10.99
CA MET A 761 3.98 -0.82 9.77
C MET A 761 2.48 -0.77 10.10
N GLU A 762 1.62 -0.42 9.13
CA GLU A 762 0.18 -0.55 9.34
C GLU A 762 -0.27 -2.03 9.26
N PRO A 763 -1.20 -2.47 10.13
CA PRO A 763 -1.95 -1.70 11.13
C PRO A 763 -1.24 -1.51 12.49
N GLY A 764 -0.07 -2.14 12.70
CA GLY A 764 0.67 -2.14 13.98
C GLY A 764 0.98 -0.75 14.53
N VAL A 765 1.42 0.18 13.70
CA VAL A 765 1.76 1.57 14.10
C VAL A 765 0.54 2.32 14.64
N ASN A 766 -0.66 2.09 14.10
CA ASN A 766 -1.89 2.74 14.58
C ASN A 766 -2.25 2.26 15.99
N ASN A 767 -2.12 0.96 16.25
CA ASN A 767 -2.34 0.40 17.58
C ASN A 767 -1.28 0.91 18.57
N LEU A 768 -0.02 0.97 18.14
CA LEU A 768 1.08 1.49 18.96
C LEU A 768 0.85 2.93 19.38
N VAL A 769 0.48 3.82 18.45
CA VAL A 769 0.19 5.24 18.74
C VAL A 769 -0.95 5.36 19.77
N SER A 770 -2.02 4.60 19.60
CA SER A 770 -3.15 4.58 20.53
C SER A 770 -2.72 4.14 21.94
N LEU A 771 -1.87 3.13 22.05
CA LEU A 771 -1.35 2.65 23.33
C LEU A 771 -0.36 3.64 23.97
N ILE A 772 0.50 4.29 23.18
CA ILE A 772 1.39 5.35 23.68
C ILE A 772 0.56 6.50 24.24
N ALA A 773 -0.44 6.99 23.51
CA ALA A 773 -1.31 8.07 23.98
C ALA A 773 -2.07 7.70 25.27
N LYS A 774 -2.44 6.42 25.42
CA LYS A 774 -3.14 5.93 26.61
C LYS A 774 -2.22 5.81 27.84
N HIS A 775 -1.03 5.25 27.67
CA HIS A 775 -0.13 4.92 28.80
C HIS A 775 0.87 6.04 29.10
N VAL A 776 1.20 6.87 28.11
CA VAL A 776 2.20 7.93 28.20
C VAL A 776 1.60 9.28 27.78
N PRO A 777 0.54 9.78 28.45
CA PRO A 777 -0.22 10.96 28.00
C PRO A 777 0.59 12.27 27.93
N SER A 778 1.85 12.27 28.39
CA SER A 778 2.80 13.37 28.19
C SER A 778 3.37 13.46 26.76
N LEU A 779 3.24 12.37 25.98
CA LEU A 779 3.66 12.16 24.60
C LEU A 779 2.41 11.90 23.74
#